data_AF-A0A154IJJ2-F1
#
_entry.id   AF-A0A154IJJ2-F1
#
_cell.length_a   1.000
_cell.length_b   1.000
_cell.length_c   1.000
_cell.angle_alpha   90.00
_cell.angle_beta   90.00
_cell.angle_gamma   90.00
#
_symmetry.space_group_name_H-M   'P 1'
#
loop_
_entity.id
_entity.type
_entity.pdbx_description
1 polymer ?
#
loop_
_entity_poly.entity_id
_entity_poly.type
_entity_poly.pdbx_seq_one_letter_code
_entity_poly.pdbx_strand_id
1 'polypeptide(L)'
;MTTYYVATTGSNGGNGSTSSPFRTIGEAMSANLRPGDEVVVKAGTYNEAINIDKDGSAAADITLRSEVPGGALIRPPAGSWNAISVNANYVTIDGFDIGGATGDGIEANNVHHVQILNNKVHGSGESGIQFNQSDFIRIEGNETYNNASSGWFSGISIYQNRNITGDTSTDGYRTIVRDNISHDNVTKSGAHTDGNGIIIDDFQSTQTSGHPNYTFKTLVDNNLVYENGGKGIQVTWSDSVTVKNNTAYHNNQDPANSGTWRGELSNSASSNNTWANNIAVADPSVNKNNTAIDNTSTDGYTNNNVVWANNITYNGTAGQASVKTDGGNAMPSAANGNKLGIDPKFSGAASDNFHLGSGSAAIDSGTAKYGVGSVDLDGHARVVGTVDMGAYESGSSAAPGTPTTPTNPGTPTTPTQPGTPTTPTKVFTGTNGNDILPHTGQSNGGNETFKGLGGSDVLKGGAGADVLDGGNGTDTASYAGSGAVSVNLATKAASGGQATGDKIASVENLTGSSYNDVLTGGNGGSNVLNGGAGADKLSGGAGGDVINGGADNDTAGYAGSGGVNVNLATGAASGGHATGDKFVSIENVTGSSYNDVLTGNSGSNILDGGAGADKLNGGLGNDKLFGKAGADILTGGGGGDTFVFDVKPDNISVDHIRDFSSAAGDKLMLDHSIFAALSLSGFSDENFVLGTKALEADDKLIYDQKSGILSYDADGSAAGAAVHVADLDNSAALHFKDFLLV
;
A
#
# COMPACT_ATOMS: atom_id res chain seq x y z
N MET A 1 -10.37 -4.29 -16.62
CA MET A 1 -10.55 -3.35 -15.51
C MET A 1 -11.45 -2.22 -16.01
N THR A 2 -12.65 -2.13 -15.46
CA THR A 2 -13.65 -1.11 -15.80
C THR A 2 -14.04 -0.40 -14.51
N THR A 3 -14.08 0.93 -14.53
CA THR A 3 -14.58 1.73 -13.42
C THR A 3 -16.02 2.15 -13.69
N TYR A 4 -16.90 1.85 -12.73
CA TYR A 4 -18.30 2.21 -12.72
C TYR A 4 -18.56 3.27 -11.65
N TYR A 5 -19.32 4.31 -11.98
CA TYR A 5 -19.64 5.40 -11.07
C TYR A 5 -21.07 5.30 -10.57
N VAL A 6 -21.25 5.56 -9.28
CA VAL A 6 -22.56 5.68 -8.61
C VAL A 6 -22.70 7.09 -8.07
N ALA A 7 -23.86 7.72 -8.30
CA ALA A 7 -24.16 9.03 -7.73
C ALA A 7 -25.65 9.13 -7.39
N THR A 8 -25.99 9.82 -6.30
CA THR A 8 -27.39 10.11 -5.94
C THR A 8 -28.17 10.89 -7.03
N THR A 9 -27.44 11.60 -7.90
CA THR A 9 -27.95 12.31 -9.07
C THR A 9 -28.00 11.46 -10.35
N GLY A 10 -27.52 10.21 -10.31
CA GLY A 10 -27.48 9.27 -11.44
C GLY A 10 -28.85 8.81 -11.91
N SER A 11 -28.91 7.87 -12.84
CA SER A 11 -30.17 7.39 -13.44
C SER A 11 -30.37 5.89 -13.21
N ASN A 12 -31.63 5.48 -13.01
CA ASN A 12 -32.01 4.07 -13.02
C ASN A 12 -31.73 3.51 -14.43
N GLY A 13 -30.81 2.54 -14.53
CA GLY A 13 -30.36 2.03 -15.82
C GLY A 13 -29.30 2.90 -16.52
N GLY A 14 -28.59 3.76 -15.79
CA GLY A 14 -27.33 4.34 -16.26
C GLY A 14 -26.33 3.24 -16.64
N ASN A 15 -25.33 3.56 -17.45
CA ASN A 15 -24.32 2.57 -17.84
C ASN A 15 -23.08 2.57 -16.91
N GLY A 16 -23.11 3.37 -15.84
CA GLY A 16 -22.03 3.49 -14.87
C GLY A 16 -20.84 4.30 -15.37
N SER A 17 -20.92 4.98 -16.52
CA SER A 17 -19.88 5.91 -16.92
C SER A 17 -19.91 7.18 -16.07
N THR A 18 -18.85 7.99 -16.10
CA THR A 18 -18.81 9.29 -15.41
C THR A 18 -19.92 10.24 -15.86
N SER A 19 -20.35 10.15 -17.12
CA SER A 19 -21.42 10.98 -17.70
C SER A 19 -22.83 10.40 -17.51
N SER A 20 -22.94 9.10 -17.20
CA SER A 20 -24.20 8.42 -16.91
C SER A 20 -24.02 7.43 -15.76
N PRO A 21 -23.76 7.93 -14.53
CA PRO A 21 -23.55 7.07 -13.38
C PRO A 21 -24.83 6.31 -13.02
N PHE A 22 -24.66 5.15 -12.41
CA PHE A 22 -25.77 4.43 -11.76
C PHE A 22 -26.38 5.30 -10.66
N ARG A 23 -27.69 5.17 -10.44
CA ARG A 23 -28.35 5.89 -9.34
C ARG A 23 -28.06 5.25 -7.99
N THR A 24 -27.95 3.93 -7.97
CA THR A 24 -27.86 3.15 -6.73
C THR A 24 -26.62 2.27 -6.73
N ILE A 25 -26.12 1.96 -5.54
CA ILE A 25 -24.98 1.05 -5.39
C ILE A 25 -25.41 -0.36 -5.78
N GLY A 26 -26.63 -0.79 -5.38
CA GLY A 26 -27.17 -2.10 -5.74
C GLY A 26 -27.28 -2.33 -7.25
N GLU A 27 -27.61 -1.31 -8.04
CA GLU A 27 -27.61 -1.40 -9.51
C GLU A 27 -26.19 -1.67 -10.05
N ALA A 28 -25.19 -0.96 -9.54
CA ALA A 28 -23.80 -1.14 -9.94
C ALA A 28 -23.28 -2.54 -9.57
N MET A 29 -23.56 -3.00 -8.34
CA MET A 29 -23.16 -4.35 -7.89
C MET A 29 -23.88 -5.47 -8.67
N SER A 30 -25.07 -5.18 -9.21
CA SER A 30 -25.82 -6.10 -10.07
C SER A 30 -25.35 -6.10 -11.53
N ALA A 31 -24.57 -5.11 -11.97
CA ALA A 31 -24.00 -5.04 -13.32
C ALA A 31 -23.05 -6.21 -13.61
N ASN A 32 -22.66 -6.44 -14.87
CA ASN A 32 -21.77 -7.56 -15.26
C ASN A 32 -20.30 -7.31 -14.90
N LEU A 33 -20.03 -7.07 -13.60
CA LEU A 33 -18.70 -6.85 -13.04
C LEU A 33 -17.82 -8.10 -13.27
N ARG A 34 -16.56 -7.85 -13.56
CA ARG A 34 -15.50 -8.84 -13.74
C ARG A 34 -14.40 -8.62 -12.70
N PRO A 35 -13.56 -9.63 -12.41
CA PRO A 35 -12.39 -9.44 -11.57
C PRO A 35 -11.55 -8.22 -12.00
N GLY A 36 -11.17 -7.39 -11.03
CA GLY A 36 -10.49 -6.12 -11.23
C GLY A 36 -11.41 -4.92 -11.48
N ASP A 37 -12.70 -5.10 -11.74
CA ASP A 37 -13.60 -3.95 -11.91
C ASP A 37 -13.83 -3.21 -10.59
N GLU A 38 -14.10 -1.91 -10.72
CA GLU A 38 -14.22 -0.98 -9.59
C GLU A 38 -15.58 -0.26 -9.65
N VAL A 39 -16.23 -0.12 -8.50
CA VAL A 39 -17.44 0.69 -8.30
C VAL A 39 -17.08 1.86 -7.38
N VAL A 40 -17.09 3.06 -7.95
CA VAL A 40 -16.74 4.33 -7.29
C VAL A 40 -18.00 5.09 -6.93
N VAL A 41 -18.24 5.27 -5.64
CA VAL A 41 -19.45 5.88 -5.10
C VAL A 41 -19.17 7.33 -4.74
N LYS A 42 -19.84 8.25 -5.42
CA LYS A 42 -19.71 9.69 -5.16
C LYS A 42 -20.32 10.05 -3.81
N ALA A 43 -19.87 11.16 -3.24
CA ALA A 43 -20.39 11.65 -1.97
C ALA A 43 -21.92 11.82 -1.98
N GLY A 44 -22.56 11.44 -0.88
CA GLY A 44 -24.02 11.44 -0.76
C GLY A 44 -24.52 10.37 0.20
N THR A 45 -25.84 10.34 0.41
CA THR A 45 -26.48 9.31 1.23
C THR A 45 -27.24 8.32 0.37
N TYR A 46 -26.87 7.06 0.50
CA TYR A 46 -27.44 5.93 -0.22
C TYR A 46 -28.30 5.13 0.76
N ASN A 47 -29.62 5.26 0.58
CA ASN A 47 -30.57 4.59 1.48
C ASN A 47 -30.81 3.14 1.03
N GLU A 48 -29.79 2.30 1.13
CA GLU A 48 -29.74 0.98 0.52
C GLU A 48 -29.08 -0.04 1.46
N ALA A 49 -29.57 -1.29 1.40
CA ALA A 49 -28.82 -2.45 1.89
C ALA A 49 -28.13 -3.09 0.68
N ILE A 50 -26.82 -3.36 0.80
CA ILE A 50 -25.98 -3.76 -0.31
C ILE A 50 -25.67 -5.25 -0.21
N ASN A 51 -25.79 -5.96 -1.33
CA ASN A 51 -25.31 -7.34 -1.46
C ASN A 51 -24.16 -7.37 -2.47
N ILE A 52 -23.06 -8.02 -2.09
CA ILE A 52 -21.92 -8.28 -2.96
C ILE A 52 -21.89 -9.78 -3.24
N ASP A 53 -22.40 -10.17 -4.41
CA ASP A 53 -22.60 -11.57 -4.79
C ASP A 53 -21.71 -12.01 -5.97
N LYS A 54 -20.75 -11.17 -6.38
CA LYS A 54 -19.85 -11.44 -7.51
C LYS A 54 -18.41 -11.57 -7.05
N ASP A 55 -17.80 -12.69 -7.40
CA ASP A 55 -16.39 -12.94 -7.11
C ASP A 55 -15.48 -12.07 -7.96
N GLY A 56 -14.42 -11.56 -7.34
CA GLY A 56 -13.20 -11.20 -8.04
C GLY A 56 -12.39 -12.46 -8.40
N SER A 57 -11.07 -12.34 -8.38
CA SER A 57 -10.17 -13.49 -8.55
C SER A 57 -8.82 -13.24 -7.89
N ALA A 58 -7.99 -14.27 -7.80
CA ALA A 58 -6.60 -14.14 -7.35
C ALA A 58 -5.77 -13.13 -8.16
N ALA A 59 -6.20 -12.79 -9.39
CA ALA A 59 -5.53 -11.77 -10.20
C ALA A 59 -5.93 -10.34 -9.81
N ALA A 60 -7.16 -10.13 -9.32
CA ALA A 60 -7.67 -8.83 -8.89
C ALA A 60 -9.05 -8.94 -8.22
N ASP A 61 -9.26 -8.15 -7.18
CA ASP A 61 -10.53 -8.01 -6.48
C ASP A 61 -11.59 -7.28 -7.32
N ILE A 62 -12.86 -7.47 -7.00
CA ILE A 62 -13.90 -6.47 -7.29
C ILE A 62 -13.86 -5.45 -6.15
N THR A 63 -13.71 -4.16 -6.49
CA THR A 63 -13.57 -3.09 -5.49
C THR A 63 -14.83 -2.24 -5.45
N LEU A 64 -15.43 -2.09 -4.27
CA LEU A 64 -16.44 -1.09 -3.97
C LEU A 64 -15.79 -0.02 -3.09
N ARG A 65 -15.73 1.23 -3.55
CA ARG A 65 -15.12 2.31 -2.76
C ARG A 65 -15.86 3.63 -2.83
N SER A 66 -15.73 4.42 -1.79
CA SER A 66 -16.11 5.83 -1.81
C SER A 66 -15.12 6.64 -2.66
N GLU A 67 -15.62 7.59 -3.43
CA GLU A 67 -14.79 8.54 -4.20
C GLU A 67 -13.98 9.45 -3.26
N VAL A 68 -14.60 9.82 -2.14
CA VAL A 68 -14.01 10.62 -1.07
C VAL A 68 -14.19 9.84 0.23
N PRO A 69 -13.12 9.52 1.00
CA PRO A 69 -13.25 8.78 2.26
C PRO A 69 -14.28 9.40 3.21
N GLY A 70 -15.23 8.61 3.70
CA GLY A 70 -16.37 9.02 4.52
C GLY A 70 -17.43 9.88 3.81
N GLY A 71 -17.23 10.22 2.53
CA GLY A 71 -18.12 11.08 1.76
C GLY A 71 -19.42 10.39 1.33
N ALA A 72 -19.41 9.08 1.17
CA ALA A 72 -20.57 8.27 0.86
C ALA A 72 -21.10 7.56 2.11
N LEU A 73 -22.28 7.96 2.57
CA LEU A 73 -23.01 7.31 3.65
C LEU A 73 -23.91 6.20 3.10
N ILE A 74 -23.62 4.95 3.46
CA ILE A 74 -24.52 3.81 3.26
C ILE A 74 -25.40 3.68 4.49
N ARG A 75 -26.71 3.83 4.29
CA ARG A 75 -27.69 3.73 5.37
C ARG A 75 -28.85 2.84 4.93
N PRO A 76 -28.92 1.59 5.37
CA PRO A 76 -29.95 0.71 4.87
C PRO A 76 -31.36 1.16 5.32
N PRO A 77 -32.42 0.83 4.55
CA PRO A 77 -33.78 1.12 4.96
C PRO A 77 -34.09 0.53 6.34
N ALA A 78 -34.93 1.21 7.13
CA ALA A 78 -35.30 0.76 8.46
C ALA A 78 -35.81 -0.69 8.45
N GLY A 79 -35.26 -1.52 9.35
CA GLY A 79 -35.58 -2.95 9.45
C GLY A 79 -34.76 -3.86 8.53
N SER A 80 -33.87 -3.32 7.70
CA SER A 80 -32.85 -4.12 7.02
C SER A 80 -31.92 -4.73 8.07
N TRP A 81 -31.55 -5.98 7.88
CA TRP A 81 -30.62 -6.67 8.77
C TRP A 81 -29.24 -6.05 8.64
N ASN A 82 -28.48 -6.32 7.58
CA ASN A 82 -27.16 -5.74 7.39
C ASN A 82 -27.18 -4.46 6.53
N ALA A 83 -26.18 -3.58 6.69
CA ALA A 83 -25.95 -2.52 5.71
C ALA A 83 -25.23 -3.05 4.46
N ILE A 84 -24.22 -3.90 4.63
CA ILE A 84 -23.54 -4.61 3.53
C ILE A 84 -23.42 -6.09 3.87
N SER A 85 -23.87 -6.95 2.95
CA SER A 85 -23.67 -8.40 2.99
C SER A 85 -22.68 -8.81 1.90
N VAL A 86 -21.58 -9.44 2.29
CA VAL A 86 -20.53 -9.94 1.40
C VAL A 86 -20.66 -11.46 1.27
N ASN A 87 -21.12 -11.90 0.10
CA ASN A 87 -21.34 -13.29 -0.25
C ASN A 87 -20.40 -13.77 -1.36
N ALA A 88 -19.31 -13.03 -1.58
CA ALA A 88 -18.36 -13.25 -2.67
C ALA A 88 -16.91 -13.12 -2.19
N ASN A 89 -16.01 -13.73 -2.95
CA ASN A 89 -14.58 -13.81 -2.70
C ASN A 89 -13.81 -12.76 -3.51
N TYR A 90 -12.60 -12.40 -3.08
CA TYR A 90 -11.76 -11.39 -3.76
C TYR A 90 -12.52 -10.07 -3.91
N VAL A 91 -12.87 -9.49 -2.76
CA VAL A 91 -13.68 -8.26 -2.65
C VAL A 91 -12.97 -7.24 -1.76
N THR A 92 -12.93 -5.99 -2.20
CA THR A 92 -12.47 -4.85 -1.38
C THR A 92 -13.62 -3.88 -1.14
N ILE A 93 -13.82 -3.45 0.11
CA ILE A 93 -14.74 -2.37 0.52
C ILE A 93 -13.93 -1.26 1.17
N ASP A 94 -13.92 -0.06 0.58
CA ASP A 94 -13.01 1.01 1.01
C ASP A 94 -13.68 2.39 1.19
N GLY A 95 -13.44 3.00 2.35
CA GLY A 95 -13.63 4.44 2.56
C GLY A 95 -15.07 4.91 2.78
N PHE A 96 -16.01 4.06 3.20
CA PHE A 96 -17.40 4.45 3.42
C PHE A 96 -17.68 4.96 4.84
N ASP A 97 -18.74 5.76 4.97
CA ASP A 97 -19.49 5.91 6.22
C ASP A 97 -20.69 4.94 6.17
N ILE A 98 -20.88 4.09 7.17
CA ILE A 98 -21.85 2.99 7.17
C ILE A 98 -22.57 2.98 8.50
N GLY A 99 -23.90 3.06 8.49
CA GLY A 99 -24.62 2.96 9.74
C GLY A 99 -26.13 2.80 9.68
N GLY A 100 -26.70 2.38 10.81
CA GLY A 100 -28.14 2.23 10.99
C GLY A 100 -28.72 0.87 10.58
N ALA A 101 -27.89 -0.16 10.47
CA ALA A 101 -28.32 -1.55 10.29
C ALA A 101 -29.00 -2.10 11.56
N THR A 102 -29.97 -3.01 11.41
CA THR A 102 -30.60 -3.71 12.56
C THR A 102 -29.73 -4.86 13.06
N GLY A 103 -29.02 -5.50 12.13
CA GLY A 103 -27.97 -6.50 12.32
C GLY A 103 -26.59 -5.84 12.22
N ASP A 104 -25.69 -6.43 11.44
CA ASP A 104 -24.32 -5.98 11.29
C ASP A 104 -24.18 -4.78 10.34
N GLY A 105 -23.15 -3.95 10.55
CA GLY A 105 -22.78 -2.95 9.56
C GLY A 105 -22.29 -3.61 8.27
N ILE A 106 -21.25 -4.42 8.39
CA ILE A 106 -20.72 -5.27 7.31
C ILE A 106 -20.70 -6.72 7.80
N GLU A 107 -21.39 -7.61 7.10
CA GLU A 107 -21.36 -9.05 7.36
C GLU A 107 -20.74 -9.79 6.17
N ALA A 108 -19.76 -10.65 6.44
CA ALA A 108 -19.11 -11.51 5.46
C ALA A 108 -19.19 -12.98 5.91
N ASN A 109 -19.84 -13.81 5.10
CA ASN A 109 -20.22 -15.17 5.48
C ASN A 109 -19.66 -16.21 4.53
N ASN A 110 -18.80 -17.11 5.02
CA ASN A 110 -18.22 -18.21 4.23
C ASN A 110 -17.54 -17.71 2.95
N VAL A 111 -16.68 -16.70 3.09
CA VAL A 111 -15.94 -16.06 1.99
C VAL A 111 -14.44 -16.07 2.25
N HIS A 112 -13.64 -15.83 1.21
CA HIS A 112 -12.21 -15.68 1.33
C HIS A 112 -11.65 -14.53 0.50
N HIS A 113 -10.47 -14.02 0.90
CA HIS A 113 -9.79 -12.91 0.24
C HIS A 113 -10.68 -11.66 0.21
N VAL A 114 -11.11 -11.21 1.39
CA VAL A 114 -11.96 -10.02 1.52
C VAL A 114 -11.23 -8.96 2.35
N GLN A 115 -11.28 -7.73 1.86
CA GLN A 115 -10.60 -6.57 2.43
C GLN A 115 -11.64 -5.51 2.82
N ILE A 116 -11.62 -5.09 4.09
CA ILE A 116 -12.46 -4.02 4.64
C ILE A 116 -11.53 -2.91 5.11
N LEU A 117 -11.52 -1.80 4.37
CA LEU A 117 -10.49 -0.76 4.47
C LEU A 117 -11.10 0.62 4.77
N ASN A 118 -10.55 1.33 5.74
CA ASN A 118 -10.80 2.77 5.96
C ASN A 118 -12.28 3.17 6.13
N ASN A 119 -13.14 2.28 6.64
CA ASN A 119 -14.57 2.55 6.81
C ASN A 119 -14.87 3.07 8.21
N LYS A 120 -15.92 3.91 8.31
CA LYS A 120 -16.59 4.22 9.57
C LYS A 120 -17.85 3.40 9.65
N VAL A 121 -17.95 2.53 10.65
CA VAL A 121 -19.11 1.65 10.81
C VAL A 121 -19.75 1.87 12.16
N HIS A 122 -20.98 2.37 12.17
CA HIS A 122 -21.56 2.85 13.41
C HIS A 122 -23.07 2.66 13.55
N GLY A 123 -23.52 2.59 14.80
CA GLY A 123 -24.95 2.53 15.12
C GLY A 123 -25.66 1.29 14.57
N SER A 124 -24.93 0.19 14.34
CA SER A 124 -25.49 -1.10 13.95
C SER A 124 -26.03 -1.86 15.17
N GLY A 125 -27.06 -2.66 14.97
CA GLY A 125 -27.70 -3.39 16.06
C GLY A 125 -26.85 -4.55 16.60
N GLU A 126 -26.09 -5.18 15.73
CA GLU A 126 -25.12 -6.25 15.99
C GLU A 126 -23.69 -5.72 15.76
N SER A 127 -22.77 -6.48 15.18
CA SER A 127 -21.38 -6.06 15.07
C SER A 127 -21.21 -4.88 14.10
N GLY A 128 -20.13 -4.12 14.26
CA GLY A 128 -19.73 -3.19 13.20
C GLY A 128 -19.31 -3.98 11.96
N ILE A 129 -18.28 -4.81 12.13
CA ILE A 129 -17.75 -5.69 11.08
C ILE A 129 -17.76 -7.13 11.61
N GLN A 130 -18.45 -8.02 10.90
CA GLN A 130 -18.59 -9.44 11.25
C GLN A 130 -18.08 -10.32 10.10
N PHE A 131 -17.17 -11.23 10.42
CA PHE A 131 -16.81 -12.35 9.56
C PHE A 131 -17.22 -13.66 10.22
N ASN A 132 -17.91 -14.51 9.47
CA ASN A 132 -18.23 -15.86 9.91
C ASN A 132 -17.65 -16.87 8.94
N GLN A 133 -16.98 -17.91 9.45
CA GLN A 133 -16.59 -19.09 8.68
C GLN A 133 -15.73 -18.78 7.44
N SER A 134 -14.88 -17.76 7.55
CA SER A 134 -14.14 -17.16 6.43
C SER A 134 -12.62 -17.39 6.53
N ASP A 135 -11.87 -17.03 5.48
CA ASP A 135 -10.40 -17.12 5.42
C ASP A 135 -9.79 -15.93 4.66
N PHE A 136 -8.47 -15.71 4.72
CA PHE A 136 -7.80 -14.64 3.97
C PHE A 136 -8.49 -13.26 4.14
N ILE A 137 -8.59 -12.82 5.39
CA ILE A 137 -9.34 -11.63 5.80
C ILE A 137 -8.37 -10.48 6.09
N ARG A 138 -8.67 -9.27 5.60
CA ARG A 138 -7.95 -8.05 5.92
C ARG A 138 -8.93 -6.97 6.40
N ILE A 139 -8.77 -6.48 7.62
CA ILE A 139 -9.58 -5.41 8.22
C ILE A 139 -8.62 -4.33 8.69
N GLU A 140 -8.51 -3.23 7.94
CA GLU A 140 -7.51 -2.20 8.19
C GLU A 140 -8.02 -0.76 8.13
N GLY A 141 -7.58 0.09 9.05
CA GLY A 141 -7.90 1.52 9.04
C GLY A 141 -9.34 1.87 9.40
N ASN A 142 -10.14 0.93 9.91
CA ASN A 142 -11.56 1.15 10.16
C ASN A 142 -11.81 1.76 11.55
N GLU A 143 -12.91 2.50 11.65
CA GLU A 143 -13.45 3.04 12.90
C GLU A 143 -14.82 2.40 13.18
N THR A 144 -14.96 1.64 14.27
CA THR A 144 -16.24 1.00 14.64
C THR A 144 -16.76 1.50 15.97
N TYR A 145 -17.94 2.12 15.97
CA TYR A 145 -18.48 2.69 17.21
C TYR A 145 -20.00 2.70 17.34
N ASN A 146 -20.49 2.74 18.59
CA ASN A 146 -21.93 2.69 18.88
C ASN A 146 -22.65 1.47 18.27
N ASN A 147 -21.94 0.40 17.92
CA ASN A 147 -22.52 -0.86 17.46
C ASN A 147 -22.80 -1.78 18.67
N ALA A 148 -23.13 -3.04 18.38
CA ALA A 148 -23.38 -4.11 19.34
C ALA A 148 -24.49 -3.76 20.35
N SER A 149 -25.51 -3.01 19.90
CA SER A 149 -26.60 -2.56 20.78
C SER A 149 -27.48 -3.70 21.32
N SER A 150 -27.34 -4.90 20.75
CA SER A 150 -27.98 -6.14 21.19
C SER A 150 -26.96 -7.29 21.29
N GLY A 151 -27.12 -8.20 22.25
CA GLY A 151 -26.56 -9.57 22.21
C GLY A 151 -25.02 -9.75 22.23
N TRP A 152 -24.56 -10.76 21.47
CA TRP A 152 -23.23 -11.40 21.51
C TRP A 152 -22.19 -10.75 20.57
N PHE A 153 -22.40 -9.49 20.19
CA PHE A 153 -21.71 -8.85 19.08
C PHE A 153 -20.64 -7.85 19.54
N SER A 154 -19.78 -7.39 18.64
CA SER A 154 -18.59 -6.58 18.96
C SER A 154 -18.35 -5.49 17.92
N GLY A 155 -17.41 -4.56 18.14
CA GLY A 155 -17.00 -3.61 17.10
C GLY A 155 -16.52 -4.33 15.85
N ILE A 156 -15.52 -5.20 16.03
CA ILE A 156 -14.99 -6.11 15.00
C ILE A 156 -15.03 -7.54 15.54
N SER A 157 -15.55 -8.46 14.75
CA SER A 157 -15.77 -9.85 15.15
C SER A 157 -15.39 -10.82 14.04
N ILE A 158 -14.51 -11.76 14.37
CA ILE A 158 -14.08 -12.84 13.49
C ILE A 158 -14.42 -14.15 14.16
N TYR A 159 -15.41 -14.83 13.60
CA TYR A 159 -16.04 -16.00 14.21
C TYR A 159 -15.83 -17.25 13.34
N GLN A 160 -15.28 -18.29 13.96
CA GLN A 160 -15.09 -19.62 13.38
C GLN A 160 -14.37 -19.63 12.04
N ASN A 161 -13.22 -18.96 11.90
CA ASN A 161 -12.47 -19.04 10.64
C ASN A 161 -12.19 -20.49 10.24
N ARG A 162 -12.23 -20.73 8.94
CA ARG A 162 -12.11 -22.07 8.35
C ARG A 162 -11.24 -22.00 7.12
N ASN A 163 -10.45 -23.04 6.90
CA ASN A 163 -9.75 -23.21 5.63
C ASN A 163 -10.72 -23.68 4.55
N ILE A 164 -11.51 -22.73 4.04
CA ILE A 164 -12.50 -22.98 3.00
C ILE A 164 -11.88 -23.00 1.60
N THR A 165 -10.63 -22.55 1.45
CA THR A 165 -9.90 -22.53 0.18
C THR A 165 -9.22 -23.87 -0.13
N GLY A 166 -8.95 -24.67 0.90
CA GLY A 166 -8.09 -25.85 0.80
C GLY A 166 -6.61 -25.52 0.67
N ASP A 167 -6.23 -24.23 0.72
CA ASP A 167 -4.84 -23.82 0.72
C ASP A 167 -4.16 -24.32 2.00
N THR A 168 -3.00 -24.95 1.88
CA THR A 168 -2.21 -25.48 3.00
C THR A 168 -0.97 -24.64 3.31
N SER A 169 -0.77 -23.54 2.58
CA SER A 169 0.32 -22.59 2.81
C SER A 169 0.25 -21.99 4.22
N THR A 170 1.37 -22.00 4.92
CA THR A 170 1.47 -21.48 6.30
C THR A 170 2.33 -20.23 6.41
N ASP A 171 2.73 -19.68 5.27
CA ASP A 171 3.55 -18.47 5.20
C ASP A 171 2.68 -17.24 5.41
N GLY A 172 3.21 -16.27 6.16
CA GLY A 172 2.49 -15.03 6.48
C GLY A 172 1.31 -15.22 7.45
N TYR A 173 0.43 -14.21 7.46
CA TYR A 173 -0.81 -14.17 8.23
C TYR A 173 -1.99 -14.26 7.28
N ARG A 174 -2.96 -15.13 7.57
CA ARG A 174 -4.18 -15.25 6.76
C ARG A 174 -5.29 -14.32 7.21
N THR A 175 -5.29 -13.94 8.47
CA THR A 175 -6.24 -12.96 9.00
C THR A 175 -5.44 -11.83 9.60
N ILE A 176 -5.73 -10.61 9.15
CA ILE A 176 -5.05 -9.39 9.59
C ILE A 176 -6.11 -8.38 10.02
N VAL A 177 -6.04 -7.97 11.29
CA VAL A 177 -6.81 -6.86 11.87
C VAL A 177 -5.80 -5.82 12.33
N ARG A 178 -5.66 -4.74 11.58
CA ARG A 178 -4.62 -3.75 11.83
C ARG A 178 -5.10 -2.30 11.75
N ASP A 179 -4.51 -1.41 12.54
CA ASP A 179 -4.72 0.04 12.39
C ASP A 179 -6.19 0.46 12.56
N ASN A 180 -6.99 -0.30 13.32
CA ASN A 180 -8.40 0.02 13.55
C ASN A 180 -8.60 0.76 14.88
N ILE A 181 -9.66 1.56 14.94
CA ILE A 181 -10.18 2.19 16.14
C ILE A 181 -11.55 1.58 16.45
N SER A 182 -11.76 1.08 17.66
CA SER A 182 -13.06 0.56 18.07
C SER A 182 -13.45 1.07 19.45
N HIS A 183 -14.59 1.75 19.54
CA HIS A 183 -15.04 2.35 20.80
C HIS A 183 -16.55 2.43 20.96
N ASP A 184 -17.03 2.60 22.19
CA ASP A 184 -18.46 2.78 22.49
C ASP A 184 -19.39 1.68 21.97
N ASN A 185 -18.87 0.47 21.68
CA ASN A 185 -19.71 -0.67 21.27
C ASN A 185 -20.32 -1.29 22.54
N VAL A 186 -21.40 -0.70 23.01
CA VAL A 186 -22.04 -1.03 24.29
C VAL A 186 -23.39 -1.69 24.06
N THR A 187 -23.55 -2.89 24.61
CA THR A 187 -24.83 -3.61 24.60
C THR A 187 -25.88 -2.89 25.45
N LYS A 188 -27.00 -2.53 24.81
CA LYS A 188 -28.10 -1.78 25.44
C LYS A 188 -29.33 -2.65 25.68
N SER A 189 -29.40 -3.82 25.06
CA SER A 189 -30.54 -4.74 25.13
C SER A 189 -30.13 -6.19 24.90
N GLY A 190 -30.98 -7.14 25.30
CA GLY A 190 -30.70 -8.57 25.12
C GLY A 190 -29.73 -9.15 26.16
N ALA A 191 -28.98 -10.18 25.77
CA ALA A 191 -27.95 -10.76 26.64
C ALA A 191 -26.72 -9.85 26.67
N HIS A 192 -26.39 -9.37 27.85
CA HIS A 192 -25.20 -8.55 28.11
C HIS A 192 -24.01 -9.50 28.33
N THR A 193 -23.52 -10.15 27.28
CA THR A 193 -22.41 -11.12 27.36
C THR A 193 -21.15 -10.59 26.69
N ASP A 194 -21.30 -9.92 25.54
CA ASP A 194 -20.18 -9.42 24.74
C ASP A 194 -20.21 -7.88 24.63
N GLY A 195 -19.94 -7.31 23.46
CA GLY A 195 -19.66 -5.88 23.28
C GLY A 195 -18.16 -5.57 23.22
N ASN A 196 -17.33 -6.48 22.70
CA ASN A 196 -15.88 -6.27 22.67
C ASN A 196 -15.51 -5.19 21.66
N GLY A 197 -14.32 -4.61 21.79
CA GLY A 197 -13.74 -3.83 20.70
C GLY A 197 -13.42 -4.74 19.52
N ILE A 198 -12.56 -5.73 19.74
CA ILE A 198 -12.18 -6.75 18.76
C ILE A 198 -12.31 -8.13 19.41
N ILE A 199 -12.93 -9.08 18.69
CA ILE A 199 -12.98 -10.48 19.10
C ILE A 199 -12.52 -11.43 17.98
N ILE A 200 -11.63 -12.36 18.36
CA ILE A 200 -11.23 -13.54 17.58
C ILE A 200 -11.79 -14.75 18.30
N ASP A 201 -12.73 -15.45 17.67
CA ASP A 201 -13.54 -16.48 18.33
C ASP A 201 -13.62 -17.80 17.55
N ASP A 202 -13.49 -18.89 18.30
CA ASP A 202 -13.91 -20.25 17.96
C ASP A 202 -13.23 -20.88 16.73
N PHE A 203 -11.91 -20.76 16.64
CA PHE A 203 -11.14 -21.41 15.57
C PHE A 203 -11.00 -22.93 15.78
N GLN A 204 -11.35 -23.45 16.95
CA GLN A 204 -11.14 -24.86 17.32
C GLN A 204 -12.35 -25.62 17.88
N SER A 205 -13.26 -24.97 18.61
CA SER A 205 -14.10 -25.67 19.61
C SER A 205 -15.40 -26.25 19.06
N THR A 206 -15.91 -25.69 17.96
CA THR A 206 -17.15 -26.12 17.31
C THR A 206 -16.97 -26.58 15.86
N GLN A 207 -15.71 -26.74 15.41
CA GLN A 207 -15.39 -27.24 14.07
C GLN A 207 -16.07 -28.60 13.85
N THR A 208 -16.99 -28.68 12.88
CA THR A 208 -17.73 -29.91 12.53
C THR A 208 -17.03 -30.69 11.42
N SER A 209 -17.36 -31.98 11.25
CA SER A 209 -16.76 -32.84 10.21
C SER A 209 -16.97 -32.26 8.81
N GLY A 210 -15.89 -31.94 8.11
CA GLY A 210 -15.92 -31.39 6.75
C GLY A 210 -14.81 -30.35 6.50
N HIS A 211 -14.33 -29.68 7.55
CA HIS A 211 -13.22 -28.73 7.49
C HIS A 211 -12.24 -28.99 8.65
N PRO A 212 -10.92 -28.99 8.41
CA PRO A 212 -9.93 -29.19 9.46
C PRO A 212 -9.83 -27.98 10.40
N ASN A 213 -9.31 -28.20 11.61
CA ASN A 213 -9.02 -27.14 12.57
C ASN A 213 -8.24 -25.98 11.92
N TYR A 214 -8.64 -24.75 12.21
CA TYR A 214 -7.93 -23.58 11.72
C TYR A 214 -6.61 -23.44 12.49
N THR A 215 -5.49 -23.60 11.78
CA THR A 215 -4.13 -23.60 12.36
C THR A 215 -3.24 -22.51 11.77
N PHE A 216 -3.83 -21.63 10.95
CA PHE A 216 -3.12 -20.57 10.27
C PHE A 216 -2.95 -19.35 11.18
N LYS A 217 -1.89 -18.58 10.93
CA LYS A 217 -1.54 -17.45 11.79
C LYS A 217 -2.51 -16.29 11.56
N THR A 218 -2.94 -15.69 12.67
CA THR A 218 -3.73 -14.45 12.70
C THR A 218 -2.93 -13.32 13.34
N LEU A 219 -3.07 -12.12 12.80
CA LEU A 219 -2.45 -10.90 13.31
C LEU A 219 -3.51 -9.90 13.77
N VAL A 220 -3.36 -9.41 15.00
CA VAL A 220 -4.10 -8.26 15.55
C VAL A 220 -3.07 -7.22 15.97
N ASP A 221 -2.88 -6.18 15.17
CA ASP A 221 -1.73 -5.29 15.30
C ASP A 221 -2.10 -3.81 15.27
N ASN A 222 -1.47 -2.99 16.12
CA ASN A 222 -1.59 -1.54 16.05
C ASN A 222 -3.03 -0.97 16.13
N ASN A 223 -3.93 -1.61 16.87
CA ASN A 223 -5.31 -1.14 17.05
C ASN A 223 -5.48 -0.33 18.36
N LEU A 224 -6.43 0.60 18.36
CA LEU A 224 -6.90 1.32 19.54
C LEU A 224 -8.32 0.86 19.89
N VAL A 225 -8.52 0.33 21.10
CA VAL A 225 -9.84 -0.08 21.59
C VAL A 225 -10.14 0.57 22.94
N TYR A 226 -11.23 1.32 23.04
CA TYR A 226 -11.55 2.01 24.29
C TYR A 226 -13.04 2.13 24.54
N GLU A 227 -13.44 2.15 25.81
CA GLU A 227 -14.82 2.39 26.24
C GLU A 227 -15.89 1.45 25.62
N ASN A 228 -15.49 0.28 25.12
CA ASN A 228 -16.44 -0.73 24.66
C ASN A 228 -17.16 -1.39 25.86
N GLY A 229 -18.36 -1.92 25.63
CA GLY A 229 -19.20 -2.51 26.69
C GLY A 229 -18.61 -3.79 27.28
N GLY A 230 -17.91 -4.57 26.45
CA GLY A 230 -17.20 -5.81 26.75
C GLY A 230 -15.69 -5.61 26.84
N LYS A 231 -14.90 -6.65 26.52
CA LYS A 231 -13.43 -6.60 26.59
C LYS A 231 -12.86 -5.69 25.51
N GLY A 232 -11.61 -5.25 25.65
CA GLY A 232 -10.93 -4.51 24.58
C GLY A 232 -10.65 -5.42 23.38
N ILE A 233 -9.63 -6.27 23.50
CA ILE A 233 -9.32 -7.33 22.53
C ILE A 233 -9.48 -8.68 23.21
N GLN A 234 -10.33 -9.54 22.65
CA GLN A 234 -10.53 -10.91 23.11
C GLN A 234 -10.06 -11.91 22.06
N VAL A 235 -9.23 -12.87 22.48
CA VAL A 235 -8.95 -14.10 21.75
C VAL A 235 -9.51 -15.25 22.57
N THR A 236 -10.51 -15.94 22.02
CA THR A 236 -11.18 -17.04 22.71
C THR A 236 -11.34 -18.25 21.79
N TRP A 237 -11.10 -19.45 22.33
CA TRP A 237 -11.06 -20.69 21.56
C TRP A 237 -10.27 -20.61 20.25
N SER A 238 -9.19 -19.82 20.23
CA SER A 238 -8.47 -19.48 19.01
C SER A 238 -6.95 -19.48 19.22
N ASP A 239 -6.28 -20.32 18.44
CA ASP A 239 -4.84 -20.56 18.56
C ASP A 239 -4.05 -19.83 17.46
N SER A 240 -2.73 -19.68 17.67
CA SER A 240 -1.79 -19.09 16.70
C SER A 240 -2.08 -17.61 16.35
N VAL A 241 -2.62 -16.87 17.31
CA VAL A 241 -2.90 -15.43 17.19
C VAL A 241 -1.72 -14.62 17.74
N THR A 242 -1.21 -13.70 16.94
CA THR A 242 -0.25 -12.68 17.36
C THR A 242 -0.99 -11.37 17.58
N VAL A 243 -1.07 -10.92 18.83
CA VAL A 243 -1.67 -9.65 19.23
C VAL A 243 -0.56 -8.69 19.66
N LYS A 244 -0.31 -7.63 18.90
CA LYS A 244 0.82 -6.73 19.20
C LYS A 244 0.60 -5.26 18.94
N ASN A 245 1.35 -4.42 19.63
CA ASN A 245 1.33 -2.96 19.47
C ASN A 245 -0.07 -2.33 19.64
N ASN A 246 -1.00 -2.96 20.37
CA ASN A 246 -2.36 -2.42 20.56
C ASN A 246 -2.44 -1.59 21.85
N THR A 247 -3.37 -0.64 21.87
CA THR A 247 -3.77 0.08 23.09
C THR A 247 -5.21 -0.27 23.44
N ALA A 248 -5.43 -0.80 24.63
CA ALA A 248 -6.75 -1.07 25.19
C ALA A 248 -6.96 -0.25 26.48
N TYR A 249 -7.99 0.60 26.49
CA TYR A 249 -8.23 1.55 27.57
C TYR A 249 -9.68 1.58 28.02
N HIS A 250 -9.90 1.31 29.30
CA HIS A 250 -11.19 1.47 29.98
C HIS A 250 -12.34 0.83 29.20
N ASN A 251 -12.15 -0.39 28.72
CA ASN A 251 -13.28 -1.17 28.20
C ASN A 251 -14.08 -1.75 29.38
N ASN A 252 -15.06 -2.58 29.07
CA ASN A 252 -16.01 -3.20 30.00
C ASN A 252 -17.01 -2.19 30.60
N GLN A 253 -17.47 -1.25 29.78
CA GLN A 253 -18.38 -0.18 30.15
C GLN A 253 -19.82 -0.62 30.39
N ASP A 254 -20.19 -1.86 30.05
CA ASP A 254 -21.53 -2.38 30.29
C ASP A 254 -21.69 -2.87 31.74
N PRO A 255 -22.43 -2.15 32.60
CA PRO A 255 -22.60 -2.53 34.01
C PRO A 255 -23.56 -3.71 34.20
N ALA A 256 -24.40 -4.02 33.20
CA ALA A 256 -25.34 -5.13 33.24
C ALA A 256 -24.68 -6.47 32.86
N ASN A 257 -23.54 -6.41 32.18
CA ASN A 257 -22.77 -7.60 31.89
C ASN A 257 -22.18 -8.14 33.21
N SER A 258 -22.65 -9.31 33.64
CA SER A 258 -22.25 -9.94 34.91
C SER A 258 -21.11 -10.96 34.74
N GLY A 259 -20.60 -11.14 33.52
CA GLY A 259 -19.52 -12.07 33.20
C GLY A 259 -18.28 -11.81 34.07
N THR A 260 -17.68 -12.88 34.58
CA THR A 260 -16.55 -12.78 35.52
C THR A 260 -15.19 -12.65 34.83
N TRP A 261 -15.11 -12.83 33.51
CA TRP A 261 -13.86 -12.87 32.74
C TRP A 261 -13.72 -11.62 31.90
N ARG A 262 -12.89 -10.68 32.38
CA ARG A 262 -12.90 -9.26 31.99
C ARG A 262 -11.47 -8.75 31.92
N GLY A 263 -10.94 -8.77 30.72
CA GLY A 263 -9.64 -8.22 30.37
C GLY A 263 -9.81 -7.04 29.42
N GLU A 264 -8.97 -6.02 29.54
CA GLU A 264 -8.69 -5.13 28.41
C GLU A 264 -8.08 -5.94 27.26
N LEU A 265 -7.13 -6.84 27.60
CA LEU A 265 -6.61 -7.88 26.73
C LEU A 265 -6.98 -9.24 27.35
N SER A 266 -7.71 -10.05 26.60
CA SER A 266 -8.26 -11.32 27.10
C SER A 266 -7.83 -12.49 26.22
N ASN A 267 -7.14 -13.46 26.82
CA ASN A 267 -6.82 -14.75 26.21
C ASN A 267 -7.58 -15.84 26.97
N SER A 268 -8.58 -16.45 26.34
CA SER A 268 -9.44 -17.44 26.99
C SER A 268 -9.46 -18.75 26.23
N ALA A 269 -9.23 -19.88 26.89
CA ALA A 269 -9.27 -21.20 26.26
C ALA A 269 -8.47 -21.29 24.93
N SER A 270 -7.31 -20.65 24.87
CA SER A 270 -6.58 -20.36 23.63
C SER A 270 -5.07 -20.52 23.81
N SER A 271 -4.45 -21.34 22.96
CA SER A 271 -3.05 -21.75 23.04
C SER A 271 -2.19 -21.19 21.91
N ASN A 272 -0.87 -21.19 22.08
CA ASN A 272 0.11 -20.78 21.08
C ASN A 272 -0.04 -19.30 20.62
N ASN A 273 -0.61 -18.46 21.47
CA ASN A 273 -0.81 -17.04 21.19
C ASN A 273 0.35 -16.19 21.71
N THR A 274 0.63 -15.10 21.01
CA THR A 274 1.68 -14.14 21.40
C THR A 274 1.07 -12.77 21.62
N TRP A 275 1.29 -12.20 22.79
CA TRP A 275 0.87 -10.86 23.18
C TRP A 275 2.11 -10.00 23.43
N ALA A 276 2.39 -9.07 22.52
CA ALA A 276 3.62 -8.28 22.56
C ALA A 276 3.40 -6.77 22.40
N ASN A 277 4.15 -5.94 23.12
CA ASN A 277 4.12 -4.48 22.94
C ASN A 277 2.75 -3.84 23.16
N ASN A 278 1.82 -4.46 23.87
CA ASN A 278 0.49 -3.88 24.07
C ASN A 278 0.45 -3.01 25.34
N ILE A 279 -0.43 -2.00 25.35
CA ILE A 279 -0.82 -1.26 26.56
C ILE A 279 -2.24 -1.64 26.93
N ALA A 280 -2.43 -2.01 28.19
CA ALA A 280 -3.74 -2.36 28.75
C ALA A 280 -4.00 -1.59 30.04
N VAL A 281 -5.03 -0.74 30.03
CA VAL A 281 -5.44 0.07 31.18
C VAL A 281 -6.88 -0.25 31.53
N ALA A 282 -7.06 -0.96 32.63
CA ALA A 282 -8.39 -1.31 33.14
C ALA A 282 -8.93 -0.21 34.07
N ASP A 283 -10.25 -0.13 34.15
CA ASP A 283 -10.94 0.64 35.18
C ASP A 283 -11.80 -0.29 36.08
N PRO A 284 -11.25 -0.73 37.22
CA PRO A 284 -12.01 -1.53 38.19
C PRO A 284 -13.14 -0.77 38.89
N SER A 285 -13.20 0.56 38.77
CA SER A 285 -14.26 1.36 39.39
C SER A 285 -15.58 1.25 38.64
N VAL A 286 -15.51 1.06 37.31
CA VAL A 286 -16.67 0.76 36.46
C VAL A 286 -17.09 -0.69 36.64
N ASN A 287 -16.14 -1.63 36.58
CA ASN A 287 -16.39 -3.04 36.81
C ASN A 287 -15.29 -3.66 37.67
N LYS A 288 -15.62 -4.05 38.89
CA LYS A 288 -14.67 -4.61 39.87
C LYS A 288 -13.90 -5.86 39.41
N ASN A 289 -14.42 -6.56 38.40
CA ASN A 289 -13.77 -7.75 37.85
C ASN A 289 -12.85 -7.40 36.66
N ASN A 290 -12.85 -6.15 36.18
CA ASN A 290 -12.03 -5.72 35.05
C ASN A 290 -10.55 -5.71 35.45
N THR A 291 -9.74 -6.33 34.61
CA THR A 291 -8.29 -6.41 34.73
C THR A 291 -7.66 -6.03 33.39
N ALA A 292 -6.41 -5.61 33.41
CA ALA A 292 -5.72 -5.23 32.17
C ALA A 292 -5.47 -6.49 31.32
N ILE A 293 -5.12 -7.60 31.97
CA ILE A 293 -4.98 -8.90 31.33
C ILE A 293 -5.87 -9.94 32.01
N ASP A 294 -6.68 -10.63 31.23
CA ASP A 294 -7.33 -11.88 31.62
C ASP A 294 -6.71 -13.03 30.81
N ASN A 295 -6.13 -14.01 31.49
CA ASN A 295 -5.58 -15.22 30.87
C ASN A 295 -6.12 -16.46 31.58
N THR A 296 -7.35 -16.86 31.25
CA THR A 296 -8.10 -17.93 31.93
C THR A 296 -8.45 -19.09 31.02
N SER A 297 -8.33 -20.31 31.54
CA SER A 297 -8.70 -21.57 30.89
C SER A 297 -10.14 -21.94 31.28
N THR A 298 -10.88 -22.51 30.34
CA THR A 298 -12.33 -22.66 30.47
C THR A 298 -12.80 -23.89 29.71
N ASP A 299 -13.90 -24.50 30.16
CA ASP A 299 -14.58 -25.59 29.43
C ASP A 299 -13.69 -26.78 29.05
N GLY A 300 -12.64 -27.03 29.85
CA GLY A 300 -11.67 -28.11 29.63
C GLY A 300 -10.56 -27.80 28.63
N TYR A 301 -10.58 -26.62 28.00
CA TYR A 301 -9.50 -26.09 27.18
C TYR A 301 -8.44 -25.41 28.05
N THR A 302 -7.22 -25.29 27.51
CA THR A 302 -6.05 -24.78 28.24
C THR A 302 -5.36 -23.65 27.48
N ASN A 303 -4.68 -22.76 28.19
CA ASN A 303 -3.89 -21.68 27.61
C ASN A 303 -2.39 -22.03 27.55
N ASN A 304 -2.04 -23.04 26.75
CA ASN A 304 -0.66 -23.51 26.61
C ASN A 304 0.13 -22.57 25.71
N ASN A 305 1.44 -22.43 25.98
CA ASN A 305 2.37 -21.67 25.14
C ASN A 305 1.93 -20.21 24.86
N VAL A 306 1.16 -19.59 25.75
CA VAL A 306 0.81 -18.17 25.64
C VAL A 306 2.01 -17.33 26.07
N VAL A 307 2.47 -16.47 25.16
CA VAL A 307 3.60 -15.57 25.39
C VAL A 307 3.08 -14.18 25.73
N TRP A 308 3.52 -13.64 26.86
CA TRP A 308 3.35 -12.23 27.22
C TRP A 308 4.72 -11.56 27.28
N ALA A 309 5.02 -10.66 26.34
CA ALA A 309 6.31 -9.99 26.24
C ALA A 309 6.14 -8.48 26.07
N ASN A 310 6.87 -7.68 26.85
CA ASN A 310 6.88 -6.22 26.68
C ASN A 310 5.46 -5.62 26.64
N ASN A 311 4.57 -5.95 27.57
CA ASN A 311 3.26 -5.29 27.68
C ASN A 311 3.23 -4.37 28.91
N ILE A 312 2.43 -3.29 28.86
CA ILE A 312 2.05 -2.52 30.05
C ILE A 312 0.70 -3.00 30.56
N THR A 313 0.61 -3.21 31.88
CA THR A 313 -0.67 -3.42 32.57
C THR A 313 -0.89 -2.37 33.65
N TYR A 314 -2.08 -1.79 33.69
CA TYR A 314 -2.46 -0.81 34.71
C TYR A 314 -3.94 -0.91 35.06
N ASN A 315 -4.31 -0.58 36.29
CA ASN A 315 -5.71 -0.53 36.75
C ASN A 315 -6.02 0.73 37.57
N GLY A 316 -5.23 1.78 37.41
CA GLY A 316 -5.32 2.98 38.25
C GLY A 316 -4.57 2.88 39.58
N THR A 317 -3.99 1.73 39.95
CA THR A 317 -3.18 1.58 41.17
C THR A 317 -1.74 1.21 40.85
N ALA A 318 -0.82 2.17 41.05
CA ALA A 318 0.60 1.96 40.78
C ALA A 318 1.20 0.81 41.61
N GLY A 319 1.99 -0.03 40.96
CA GLY A 319 2.70 -1.16 41.57
C GLY A 319 1.88 -2.43 41.75
N GLN A 320 0.59 -2.43 41.38
CA GLN A 320 -0.25 -3.64 41.39
C GLN A 320 -0.39 -4.22 39.98
N ALA A 321 0.03 -5.47 39.80
CA ALA A 321 -0.20 -6.19 38.55
C ALA A 321 -1.72 -6.34 38.33
N SER A 322 -2.23 -5.74 37.26
CA SER A 322 -3.63 -5.85 36.85
C SER A 322 -3.82 -7.08 35.96
N VAL A 323 -3.74 -8.26 36.56
CA VAL A 323 -3.77 -9.53 35.81
C VAL A 323 -4.61 -10.56 36.54
N LYS A 324 -5.40 -11.31 35.78
CA LYS A 324 -6.16 -12.47 36.26
C LYS A 324 -5.73 -13.75 35.54
N THR A 325 -5.49 -14.80 36.30
CA THR A 325 -5.32 -16.18 35.81
C THR A 325 -6.06 -17.16 36.71
N ASP A 326 -6.24 -18.39 36.23
CA ASP A 326 -6.78 -19.53 36.98
C ASP A 326 -5.73 -20.29 37.81
N GLY A 327 -4.50 -19.78 37.87
CA GLY A 327 -3.36 -20.38 38.59
C GLY A 327 -2.58 -21.46 37.81
N GLY A 328 -3.10 -21.96 36.69
CA GLY A 328 -2.41 -22.91 35.81
C GLY A 328 -1.71 -22.24 34.62
N ASN A 329 -2.18 -21.06 34.22
CA ASN A 329 -1.69 -20.37 33.03
C ASN A 329 -0.46 -19.49 33.30
N ALA A 330 0.31 -19.23 32.25
CA ALA A 330 1.45 -18.32 32.31
C ALA A 330 1.00 -16.90 32.68
N MET A 331 1.64 -16.34 33.72
CA MET A 331 1.50 -14.93 34.08
C MET A 331 2.46 -14.08 33.23
N PRO A 332 2.05 -12.88 32.79
CA PRO A 332 2.97 -11.84 32.37
C PRO A 332 4.01 -11.61 33.47
N SER A 333 5.29 -11.64 33.09
CA SER A 333 6.40 -11.49 34.02
C SER A 333 7.31 -10.35 33.61
N ALA A 334 7.93 -9.68 34.59
CA ALA A 334 8.93 -8.64 34.34
C ALA A 334 10.16 -9.18 33.59
N ALA A 335 10.48 -10.47 33.74
CA ALA A 335 11.60 -11.12 33.04
C ALA A 335 11.42 -11.13 31.51
N ASN A 336 10.17 -11.10 31.03
CA ASN A 336 9.83 -10.99 29.61
C ASN A 336 9.59 -9.53 29.18
N GLY A 337 10.09 -8.55 29.93
CA GLY A 337 9.96 -7.12 29.61
C GLY A 337 8.59 -6.50 29.94
N ASN A 338 7.64 -7.25 30.50
CA ASN A 338 6.33 -6.68 30.86
C ASN A 338 6.45 -5.69 32.03
N LYS A 339 5.71 -4.60 31.95
CA LYS A 339 5.63 -3.54 32.96
C LYS A 339 4.30 -3.66 33.70
N LEU A 340 4.36 -4.26 34.88
CA LEU A 340 3.16 -4.61 35.66
C LEU A 340 2.79 -3.52 36.65
N GLY A 341 1.54 -3.07 36.62
CA GLY A 341 1.04 -1.99 37.48
C GLY A 341 1.68 -0.63 37.19
N ILE A 342 2.09 -0.40 35.95
CA ILE A 342 2.78 0.83 35.55
C ILE A 342 1.82 1.67 34.71
N ASP A 343 1.58 2.89 35.16
CA ASP A 343 0.81 3.88 34.41
C ASP A 343 1.54 4.17 33.07
N PRO A 344 0.88 3.97 31.91
CA PRO A 344 1.46 4.33 30.63
C PRO A 344 1.63 5.83 30.43
N LYS A 345 1.02 6.69 31.27
CA LYS A 345 1.09 8.16 31.18
C LYS A 345 0.75 8.68 29.79
N PHE A 346 -0.47 8.42 29.34
CA PHE A 346 -0.99 9.05 28.14
C PHE A 346 -1.05 10.57 28.30
N SER A 347 -0.88 11.29 27.19
CA SER A 347 -0.90 12.75 27.14
C SER A 347 -2.25 13.35 27.55
N GLY A 348 -3.35 12.63 27.32
CA GLY A 348 -4.68 13.08 27.71
C GLY A 348 -5.78 12.05 27.47
N ALA A 349 -5.65 10.85 28.03
CA ALA A 349 -6.61 9.76 27.78
C ALA A 349 -8.06 10.08 28.21
N ALA A 350 -8.25 10.97 29.19
CA ALA A 350 -9.59 11.47 29.57
C ALA A 350 -10.22 12.42 28.53
N SER A 351 -9.53 12.71 27.45
CA SER A 351 -9.99 13.50 26.30
C SER A 351 -9.64 12.76 25.00
N ASP A 352 -9.68 11.42 25.05
CA ASP A 352 -9.42 10.49 23.96
C ASP A 352 -8.03 10.63 23.30
N ASN A 353 -7.08 11.23 24.01
CA ASN A 353 -5.70 11.35 23.56
C ASN A 353 -4.81 10.28 24.22
N PHE A 354 -4.64 9.17 23.50
CA PHE A 354 -3.87 8.00 23.91
C PHE A 354 -2.39 8.04 23.48
N HIS A 355 -1.90 9.19 23.02
CA HIS A 355 -0.48 9.38 22.71
C HIS A 355 0.38 9.29 23.96
N LEU A 356 1.61 8.79 23.82
CA LEU A 356 2.52 8.63 24.94
C LEU A 356 3.01 10.00 25.44
N GLY A 357 2.70 10.32 26.69
CA GLY A 357 3.15 11.55 27.33
C GLY A 357 4.62 11.50 27.72
N SER A 358 5.21 12.66 28.00
CA SER A 358 6.62 12.77 28.41
C SER A 358 6.92 11.88 29.63
N GLY A 359 7.92 11.01 29.51
CA GLY A 359 8.32 10.10 30.58
C GLY A 359 7.35 8.92 30.79
N SER A 360 6.55 8.61 29.76
CA SER A 360 5.81 7.36 29.66
C SER A 360 6.77 6.17 29.72
N ALA A 361 6.33 5.12 30.40
CA ALA A 361 7.08 3.87 30.48
C ALA A 361 6.93 3.01 29.21
N ALA A 362 6.08 3.41 28.27
CA ALA A 362 5.90 2.73 26.99
C ALA A 362 7.02 3.04 25.99
N ILE A 363 7.66 4.20 26.16
CA ILE A 363 8.72 4.72 25.31
C ILE A 363 9.98 3.82 25.40
N ASP A 364 10.55 3.48 24.25
CA ASP A 364 11.71 2.65 23.97
C ASP A 364 11.68 1.28 24.67
N SER A 365 10.48 0.75 24.90
CA SER A 365 10.28 -0.36 25.83
C SER A 365 9.59 -1.59 25.24
N GLY A 366 9.21 -1.51 23.98
CA GLY A 366 8.74 -2.62 23.16
C GLY A 366 9.87 -3.54 22.68
N THR A 367 9.51 -4.53 21.88
CA THR A 367 10.42 -5.50 21.27
C THR A 367 10.10 -5.72 19.79
N ALA A 368 11.12 -5.80 18.95
CA ALA A 368 10.97 -6.17 17.54
C ALA A 368 10.92 -7.69 17.29
N LYS A 369 11.08 -8.51 18.34
CA LYS A 369 11.21 -9.98 18.23
C LYS A 369 10.05 -10.64 17.50
N TYR A 370 8.84 -10.08 17.63
CA TYR A 370 7.61 -10.62 17.03
C TYR A 370 7.17 -9.80 15.79
N GLY A 371 8.12 -9.08 15.19
CA GLY A 371 7.93 -8.09 14.13
C GLY A 371 7.29 -6.80 14.64
N VAL A 372 7.51 -5.70 13.93
CA VAL A 372 6.88 -4.40 14.20
C VAL A 372 6.25 -3.93 12.89
N GLY A 373 5.06 -3.32 12.94
CA GLY A 373 4.49 -2.65 11.77
C GLY A 373 5.43 -1.55 11.27
N SER A 374 5.28 -1.13 10.02
CA SER A 374 6.08 -0.03 9.47
C SER A 374 5.72 1.32 10.09
N VAL A 375 4.48 1.48 10.56
CA VAL A 375 3.96 2.72 11.15
C VAL A 375 3.10 2.48 12.40
N ASP A 376 2.89 3.52 13.20
CA ASP A 376 1.91 3.60 14.28
C ASP A 376 0.53 4.03 13.76
N LEU A 377 -0.46 4.14 14.64
CA LEU A 377 -1.85 4.44 14.26
C LEU A 377 -2.03 5.85 13.65
N ASP A 378 -1.06 6.74 13.86
CA ASP A 378 -0.99 8.06 13.23
C ASP A 378 -0.18 8.04 11.91
N GLY A 379 0.31 6.88 11.47
CA GLY A 379 1.17 6.75 10.30
C GLY A 379 2.64 7.11 10.55
N HIS A 380 3.08 7.30 11.80
CA HIS A 380 4.48 7.58 12.12
C HIS A 380 5.31 6.32 12.01
N ALA A 381 6.47 6.40 11.35
CA ALA A 381 7.35 5.25 11.17
C ALA A 381 7.79 4.65 12.51
N ARG A 382 7.61 3.34 12.69
CA ARG A 382 8.13 2.61 13.84
C ARG A 382 9.59 2.24 13.57
N VAL A 383 10.52 2.89 14.26
CA VAL A 383 11.96 2.71 14.03
C VAL A 383 12.46 1.47 14.76
N VAL A 384 13.07 0.53 14.02
CA VAL A 384 13.77 -0.62 14.62
C VAL A 384 15.04 -0.13 15.33
N GLY A 385 15.03 -0.17 16.66
CA GLY A 385 16.16 0.27 17.49
C GLY A 385 15.73 0.84 18.83
N THR A 386 14.50 1.37 18.89
CA THR A 386 13.78 1.82 20.09
C THR A 386 12.28 1.73 19.81
N VAL A 387 11.69 0.53 19.99
CA VAL A 387 10.28 0.26 19.67
C VAL A 387 9.42 0.70 20.84
N ASP A 388 8.37 1.49 20.61
CA ASP A 388 7.41 1.82 21.67
C ASP A 388 6.30 0.77 21.83
N MET A 389 5.75 0.69 23.03
CA MET A 389 4.58 -0.14 23.31
C MET A 389 3.30 0.65 23.04
N GLY A 390 2.24 -0.04 22.59
CA GLY A 390 0.93 0.53 22.29
C GLY A 390 0.77 0.94 20.83
N ALA A 391 -0.41 1.47 20.52
CA ALA A 391 -0.82 1.87 19.17
C ALA A 391 -0.11 3.13 18.64
N TYR A 392 0.59 3.87 19.50
CA TYR A 392 1.23 5.14 19.17
C TYR A 392 2.72 5.10 19.51
N GLU A 393 3.54 5.64 18.63
CA GLU A 393 4.95 5.90 18.85
C GLU A 393 5.13 7.23 19.61
N SER A 394 6.18 7.36 20.40
CA SER A 394 6.48 8.59 21.11
C SER A 394 6.82 9.71 20.13
N GLY A 395 6.31 10.90 20.44
CA GLY A 395 6.41 12.02 19.52
C GLY A 395 5.37 11.97 18.39
N SER A 396 4.60 10.89 18.23
CA SER A 396 3.33 11.00 17.50
C SER A 396 2.37 11.86 18.32
N SER A 397 1.59 12.67 17.62
CA SER A 397 0.64 13.59 18.22
C SER A 397 -0.58 13.60 17.35
N ALA A 398 -1.76 13.51 17.96
CA ALA A 398 -3.03 13.40 17.26
C ALA A 398 -3.08 14.30 16.04
N ALA A 399 -3.44 13.72 14.91
CA ALA A 399 -3.77 14.46 13.69
C ALA A 399 -4.78 15.57 13.97
N PRO A 400 -4.50 16.80 13.52
CA PRO A 400 -5.54 17.71 13.10
C PRO A 400 -6.35 17.11 11.96
N GLY A 401 -7.18 16.13 12.27
CA GLY A 401 -7.91 15.37 11.26
C GLY A 401 -8.35 13.98 11.69
N THR A 402 -8.86 13.81 12.91
CA THR A 402 -9.74 12.68 13.24
C THR A 402 -11.01 13.20 13.93
N PRO A 403 -12.15 12.53 13.72
CA PRO A 403 -13.48 13.12 13.71
C PRO A 403 -13.88 13.65 15.09
N THR A 404 -14.18 14.95 15.17
CA THR A 404 -14.91 15.48 16.31
C THR A 404 -16.33 14.93 16.28
N THR A 405 -16.70 14.20 17.32
CA THR A 405 -18.08 13.93 17.75
C THR A 405 -18.95 15.18 17.56
N PRO A 406 -19.93 15.19 16.63
CA PRO A 406 -20.94 16.25 16.61
C PRO A 406 -21.80 16.08 17.86
N THR A 407 -21.72 17.05 18.76
CA THR A 407 -22.72 17.23 19.81
C THR A 407 -24.13 17.27 19.19
N ASN A 408 -25.05 16.54 19.81
CA ASN A 408 -26.48 16.38 19.54
C ASN A 408 -27.17 17.54 18.76
N PRO A 409 -28.08 17.23 17.80
CA PRO A 409 -28.65 18.22 16.88
C PRO A 409 -29.74 19.08 17.57
N GLY A 410 -29.49 20.37 17.64
CA GLY A 410 -30.55 21.37 17.78
C GLY A 410 -31.33 21.51 16.48
N THR A 411 -32.65 21.69 16.61
CA THR A 411 -33.66 21.82 15.55
C THR A 411 -33.27 22.72 14.36
N PRO A 412 -33.73 22.38 13.13
CA PRO A 412 -33.30 23.02 11.90
C PRO A 412 -33.94 24.41 11.72
N THR A 413 -33.12 25.39 11.32
CA THR A 413 -33.61 26.62 10.68
C THR A 413 -32.96 26.80 9.31
N THR A 414 -33.81 27.18 8.37
CA THR A 414 -33.63 27.35 6.91
C THR A 414 -32.41 28.21 6.52
N PRO A 415 -31.72 27.89 5.40
CA PRO A 415 -30.39 28.42 5.11
C PRO A 415 -30.41 29.85 4.57
N THR A 416 -29.52 30.69 5.09
CA THR A 416 -28.99 31.86 4.38
C THR A 416 -27.58 31.53 3.92
N GLN A 417 -27.37 31.60 2.60
CA GLN A 417 -26.09 31.37 1.92
C GLN A 417 -24.97 32.27 2.50
N PRO A 418 -23.90 31.70 3.06
CA PRO A 418 -22.63 32.40 3.26
C PRO A 418 -21.71 32.12 2.07
N GLY A 419 -20.93 33.13 1.66
CA GLY A 419 -19.99 33.04 0.54
C GLY A 419 -18.97 31.91 0.70
N THR A 420 -18.33 31.55 -0.41
CA THR A 420 -17.20 30.60 -0.49
C THR A 420 -16.28 30.72 0.72
N PRO A 421 -16.26 29.73 1.62
CA PRO A 421 -15.28 29.69 2.69
C PRO A 421 -13.93 29.32 2.06
N THR A 422 -13.01 30.28 1.98
CA THR A 422 -11.60 29.93 1.97
C THR A 422 -11.27 29.51 3.40
N THR A 423 -11.19 28.20 3.65
CA THR A 423 -10.57 27.67 4.86
C THR A 423 -9.21 28.34 5.02
N PRO A 424 -8.88 28.95 6.17
CA PRO A 424 -7.57 29.57 6.35
C PRO A 424 -6.49 28.50 6.14
N THR A 425 -5.63 28.71 5.15
CA THR A 425 -4.48 27.86 4.81
C THR A 425 -3.64 27.69 6.07
N LYS A 426 -3.57 26.47 6.61
CA LYS A 426 -2.82 26.22 7.83
C LYS A 426 -1.32 26.31 7.51
N VAL A 427 -0.58 27.05 8.33
CA VAL A 427 0.86 27.30 8.11
C VAL A 427 1.69 26.64 9.20
N PHE A 428 2.56 25.71 8.80
CA PHE A 428 3.60 25.10 9.62
C PHE A 428 4.91 25.84 9.35
N THR A 429 5.56 26.32 10.41
CA THR A 429 6.82 27.06 10.28
C THR A 429 7.87 26.41 11.17
N GLY A 430 8.97 26.00 10.56
CA GLY A 430 10.19 25.50 11.17
C GLY A 430 10.94 26.57 11.95
N THR A 431 12.15 26.22 12.30
CA THR A 431 13.13 27.00 13.04
C THR A 431 14.29 27.36 12.10
N ASN A 432 15.40 27.90 12.62
CA ASN A 432 16.60 28.10 11.80
C ASN A 432 17.57 26.90 11.88
N GLY A 433 17.12 25.75 12.42
CA GLY A 433 17.84 24.49 12.41
C GLY A 433 17.02 23.39 11.73
N ASN A 434 17.60 22.21 11.58
CA ASN A 434 16.97 21.12 10.84
C ASN A 434 15.66 20.65 11.49
N ASP A 435 14.58 20.69 10.71
CA ASP A 435 13.24 20.33 11.11
C ASP A 435 12.64 19.20 10.26
N ILE A 436 11.65 18.50 10.80
CA ILE A 436 10.76 17.65 10.03
C ILE A 436 9.37 18.27 10.15
N LEU A 437 8.87 18.86 9.06
CA LEU A 437 7.59 19.53 9.03
C LEU A 437 6.49 18.60 8.49
N PRO A 438 5.31 18.59 9.13
CA PRO A 438 4.95 19.44 10.27
C PRO A 438 5.52 18.91 11.60
N HIS A 439 6.11 19.80 12.43
CA HIS A 439 6.67 19.44 13.75
C HIS A 439 5.71 19.73 14.92
N THR A 440 4.66 20.52 14.70
CA THR A 440 3.61 20.86 15.68
C THR A 440 2.25 20.96 14.98
N GLY A 441 1.30 20.14 15.42
CA GLY A 441 0.04 19.90 14.69
C GLY A 441 0.30 19.15 13.38
N GLN A 442 -0.70 18.45 12.87
CA GLN A 442 -0.64 17.74 11.60
C GLN A 442 -1.30 18.51 10.47
N SER A 443 -0.87 18.24 9.23
CA SER A 443 -1.66 18.49 8.02
C SER A 443 -3.08 17.97 8.24
N ASN A 444 -4.08 18.69 7.73
CA ASN A 444 -5.47 18.22 7.80
C ASN A 444 -5.91 17.55 6.49
N GLY A 445 -4.96 17.27 5.59
CA GLY A 445 -5.26 16.82 4.24
C GLY A 445 -5.83 17.91 3.33
N GLY A 446 -5.81 19.17 3.78
CA GLY A 446 -6.27 20.33 3.05
C GLY A 446 -5.12 21.06 2.38
N ASN A 447 -5.37 22.24 1.82
CA ASN A 447 -4.30 23.05 1.24
C ASN A 447 -3.56 23.78 2.36
N GLU A 448 -2.31 23.41 2.61
CA GLU A 448 -1.47 23.93 3.68
C GLU A 448 -0.20 24.63 3.18
N THR A 449 0.58 25.17 4.11
CA THR A 449 1.87 25.80 3.82
C THR A 449 2.90 25.38 4.86
N PHE A 450 4.01 24.83 4.39
CA PHE A 450 5.13 24.35 5.18
C PHE A 450 6.34 25.23 4.87
N LYS A 451 6.94 25.82 5.90
CA LYS A 451 8.08 26.74 5.78
C LYS A 451 9.23 26.25 6.64
N GLY A 452 10.26 25.65 6.06
CA GLY A 452 11.44 25.17 6.78
C GLY A 452 12.23 26.30 7.45
N LEU A 453 12.40 27.41 6.73
CA LEU A 453 13.17 28.62 7.09
C LEU A 453 14.68 28.44 6.95
N GLY A 454 15.34 27.75 7.87
CA GLY A 454 16.80 27.58 7.82
C GLY A 454 17.19 26.22 8.37
N GLY A 455 18.15 25.54 7.75
CA GLY A 455 18.53 24.19 8.17
C GLY A 455 18.45 23.21 7.01
N SER A 456 18.51 21.92 7.32
CA SER A 456 18.20 20.87 6.36
C SER A 456 16.92 20.20 6.78
N ASP A 457 15.83 20.56 6.13
CA ASP A 457 14.48 20.25 6.56
C ASP A 457 13.87 19.11 5.75
N VAL A 458 12.92 18.39 6.34
CA VAL A 458 12.09 17.39 5.65
C VAL A 458 10.64 17.87 5.69
N LEU A 459 10.09 18.23 4.52
CA LEU A 459 8.73 18.73 4.36
C LEU A 459 7.81 17.60 3.90
N LYS A 460 6.82 17.27 4.72
CA LYS A 460 5.78 16.26 4.44
C LYS A 460 4.43 16.96 4.33
N GLY A 461 4.04 17.30 3.10
CA GLY A 461 2.78 18.00 2.82
C GLY A 461 1.55 17.22 3.29
N GLY A 462 1.54 15.92 2.96
CA GLY A 462 0.35 15.09 3.17
C GLY A 462 -0.60 15.22 2.00
N ALA A 463 -1.88 14.94 2.20
CA ALA A 463 -2.89 15.17 1.16
C ALA A 463 -3.22 16.66 1.05
N GLY A 464 -3.70 17.09 -0.11
CA GLY A 464 -4.05 18.48 -0.37
C GLY A 464 -3.15 19.12 -1.43
N ALA A 465 -3.45 20.35 -1.82
CA ALA A 465 -2.59 21.14 -2.70
C ALA A 465 -1.76 22.10 -1.86
N ASP A 466 -0.59 21.65 -1.42
CA ASP A 466 0.21 22.32 -0.41
C ASP A 466 1.20 23.33 -0.99
N VAL A 467 1.80 24.12 -0.11
CA VAL A 467 2.99 24.90 -0.40
C VAL A 467 4.13 24.35 0.44
N LEU A 468 5.13 23.75 -0.19
CA LEU A 468 6.34 23.23 0.47
C LEU A 468 7.50 24.19 0.18
N ASP A 469 7.89 24.99 1.17
CA ASP A 469 8.99 25.97 1.07
C ASP A 469 10.11 25.62 2.06
N GLY A 470 11.22 25.07 1.61
CA GLY A 470 12.32 24.65 2.51
C GLY A 470 13.05 25.84 3.15
N GLY A 471 13.17 26.95 2.43
CA GLY A 471 13.91 28.12 2.89
C GLY A 471 15.41 27.99 2.59
N ASN A 472 16.25 28.26 3.59
CA ASN A 472 17.70 28.23 3.43
C ASN A 472 18.26 26.88 3.90
N GLY A 473 19.10 26.27 3.07
CA GLY A 473 19.93 25.15 3.47
C GLY A 473 19.78 24.00 2.48
N THR A 474 19.44 22.80 2.94
CA THR A 474 19.33 21.64 2.04
C THR A 474 18.13 20.82 2.44
N ASP A 475 17.04 21.03 1.72
CA ASP A 475 15.71 20.64 2.16
C ASP A 475 15.15 19.52 1.28
N THR A 476 14.27 18.71 1.85
CA THR A 476 13.72 17.50 1.23
C THR A 476 12.20 17.56 1.22
N ALA A 477 11.56 17.46 0.06
CA ALA A 477 10.14 17.15 -0.02
C ALA A 477 9.96 15.63 0.01
N SER A 478 9.16 15.12 0.95
CA SER A 478 9.04 13.69 1.23
C SER A 478 7.62 13.19 1.00
N TYR A 479 7.50 12.20 0.12
CA TYR A 479 6.26 11.51 -0.28
C TYR A 479 6.24 10.03 0.14
N ALA A 480 7.11 9.63 1.09
CA ALA A 480 7.26 8.24 1.57
C ALA A 480 5.97 7.53 2.03
N GLY A 481 4.94 8.28 2.43
CA GLY A 481 3.63 7.74 2.82
C GLY A 481 2.55 7.85 1.75
N SER A 482 2.93 8.11 0.50
CA SER A 482 2.00 8.41 -0.59
C SER A 482 1.69 7.19 -1.46
N GLY A 483 0.77 7.37 -2.41
CA GLY A 483 0.77 6.59 -3.66
C GLY A 483 1.84 7.12 -4.61
N ALA A 484 1.94 6.55 -5.81
CA ALA A 484 2.91 6.99 -6.82
C ALA A 484 2.84 8.51 -7.09
N VAL A 485 3.99 9.17 -7.06
CA VAL A 485 4.16 10.60 -7.28
C VAL A 485 5.05 10.89 -8.49
N SER A 486 4.78 12.01 -9.15
CA SER A 486 5.59 12.59 -10.21
C SER A 486 5.96 14.01 -9.82
N VAL A 487 7.20 14.21 -9.40
CA VAL A 487 7.70 15.47 -8.83
C VAL A 487 8.95 15.92 -9.55
N ASN A 488 8.96 17.16 -10.01
CA ASN A 488 10.05 17.74 -10.78
C ASN A 488 10.46 19.10 -10.18
N LEU A 489 11.60 19.14 -9.49
CA LEU A 489 12.10 20.35 -8.82
C LEU A 489 12.53 21.44 -9.81
N ALA A 490 13.04 21.04 -10.98
CA ALA A 490 13.44 21.94 -12.06
C ALA A 490 12.27 22.81 -12.58
N THR A 491 11.10 22.22 -12.78
CA THR A 491 9.87 22.89 -13.28
C THR A 491 8.91 23.27 -12.15
N LYS A 492 9.15 22.75 -10.94
CA LYS A 492 8.27 22.85 -9.77
C LYS A 492 6.90 22.17 -9.99
N ALA A 493 6.83 21.23 -10.92
CA ALA A 493 5.64 20.44 -11.15
C ALA A 493 5.56 19.29 -10.13
N ALA A 494 4.37 19.07 -9.57
CA ALA A 494 4.08 18.03 -8.60
C ALA A 494 2.68 17.47 -8.89
N SER A 495 2.57 16.15 -9.01
CA SER A 495 1.34 15.45 -9.39
C SER A 495 1.37 13.98 -8.96
N GLY A 496 0.21 13.33 -8.87
CA GLY A 496 0.11 11.94 -8.43
C GLY A 496 0.18 11.85 -6.90
N GLY A 497 -0.53 10.88 -6.33
CA GLY A 497 -0.63 10.71 -4.88
C GLY A 497 -0.87 12.02 -4.14
N GLN A 498 -0.07 12.21 -3.09
CA GLN A 498 -0.02 13.39 -2.22
C GLN A 498 0.66 14.60 -2.85
N ALA A 499 1.40 14.43 -3.96
CA ALA A 499 2.01 15.56 -4.67
C ALA A 499 1.00 16.38 -5.50
N THR A 500 -0.26 15.94 -5.59
CA THR A 500 -1.27 16.52 -6.48
C THR A 500 -1.65 17.95 -6.09
N GLY A 501 -1.12 18.92 -6.83
CA GLY A 501 -1.42 20.34 -6.65
C GLY A 501 -0.44 21.09 -5.75
N ASP A 502 0.58 20.38 -5.25
CA ASP A 502 1.64 20.97 -4.45
C ASP A 502 2.42 22.05 -5.22
N LYS A 503 2.86 23.06 -4.47
CA LYS A 503 3.76 24.12 -4.91
C LYS A 503 5.06 24.00 -4.15
N ILE A 504 6.10 23.58 -4.85
CA ILE A 504 7.42 23.36 -4.25
C ILE A 504 8.32 24.57 -4.48
N ALA A 505 8.96 25.03 -3.41
CA ALA A 505 9.92 26.12 -3.40
C ALA A 505 11.11 25.77 -2.49
N SER A 506 12.32 26.18 -2.88
CA SER A 506 13.51 26.08 -2.04
C SER A 506 13.72 24.66 -1.46
N VAL A 507 13.57 23.64 -2.31
CA VAL A 507 13.76 22.22 -1.96
C VAL A 507 14.77 21.66 -2.95
N GLU A 508 15.75 20.93 -2.44
CA GLU A 508 16.84 20.32 -3.23
C GLU A 508 16.68 18.81 -3.34
N ASN A 509 16.00 18.14 -2.41
CA ASN A 509 15.95 16.69 -2.36
C ASN A 509 14.52 16.16 -2.46
N LEU A 510 14.37 14.93 -2.97
CA LEU A 510 13.09 14.23 -3.05
C LEU A 510 13.20 12.85 -2.44
N THR A 511 12.15 12.47 -1.71
CA THR A 511 11.89 11.08 -1.33
C THR A 511 10.54 10.68 -1.91
N GLY A 512 10.52 9.64 -2.74
CA GLY A 512 9.34 9.01 -3.29
C GLY A 512 8.60 8.14 -2.27
N SER A 513 7.62 7.41 -2.76
CA SER A 513 6.69 6.52 -2.07
C SER A 513 7.16 5.06 -2.13
N SER A 514 6.25 4.12 -1.85
CA SER A 514 6.48 2.68 -2.04
C SER A 514 5.92 2.17 -3.37
N TYR A 515 5.65 3.06 -4.32
CA TYR A 515 5.08 2.78 -5.62
C TYR A 515 5.94 3.44 -6.70
N ASN A 516 5.76 3.04 -7.95
CA ASN A 516 6.51 3.54 -9.09
C ASN A 516 6.41 5.07 -9.26
N ASP A 517 7.45 5.77 -8.85
CA ASP A 517 7.54 7.23 -8.86
C ASP A 517 8.31 7.78 -10.06
N VAL A 518 8.11 9.06 -10.33
CA VAL A 518 8.92 9.84 -11.28
C VAL A 518 9.49 11.06 -10.57
N LEU A 519 10.77 11.01 -10.20
CA LEU A 519 11.42 12.07 -9.45
C LEU A 519 12.47 12.76 -10.31
N THR A 520 12.40 14.09 -10.42
CA THR A 520 13.39 14.91 -11.11
C THR A 520 13.93 15.98 -10.18
N GLY A 521 15.25 16.05 -10.05
CA GLY A 521 15.95 17.09 -9.30
C GLY A 521 15.94 18.46 -10.00
N GLY A 522 16.84 19.34 -9.55
CA GLY A 522 16.88 20.75 -9.92
C GLY A 522 17.77 21.06 -11.13
N ASN A 523 17.76 22.33 -11.55
CA ASN A 523 18.56 22.84 -12.67
C ASN A 523 19.94 23.40 -12.24
N GLY A 524 20.47 22.98 -11.10
CA GLY A 524 21.79 23.43 -10.62
C GLY A 524 21.96 23.23 -9.11
N GLY A 525 22.69 22.20 -8.73
CA GLY A 525 23.00 21.83 -7.34
C GLY A 525 23.01 20.31 -7.19
N SER A 526 23.71 19.79 -6.19
CA SER A 526 23.65 18.35 -5.90
C SER A 526 22.35 18.00 -5.17
N ASN A 527 21.56 17.11 -5.75
CA ASN A 527 20.31 16.61 -5.22
C ASN A 527 20.48 15.18 -4.68
N VAL A 528 19.66 14.81 -3.71
CA VAL A 528 19.45 13.43 -3.26
C VAL A 528 18.04 13.02 -3.66
N LEU A 529 17.94 12.02 -4.52
CA LEU A 529 16.69 11.40 -4.92
C LEU A 529 16.65 9.98 -4.34
N ASN A 530 15.67 9.71 -3.50
CA ASN A 530 15.36 8.36 -3.02
C ASN A 530 14.02 7.94 -3.63
N GLY A 531 14.01 6.92 -4.47
CA GLY A 531 12.80 6.36 -5.08
C GLY A 531 11.93 5.70 -4.02
N GLY A 532 12.44 4.64 -3.40
CA GLY A 532 11.77 3.94 -2.31
C GLY A 532 11.59 2.47 -2.67
N ALA A 533 10.34 2.03 -2.77
CA ALA A 533 10.02 0.71 -3.35
C ALA A 533 9.16 0.92 -4.59
N GLY A 534 9.07 -0.08 -5.45
CA GLY A 534 8.46 0.09 -6.77
C GLY A 534 9.50 0.42 -7.83
N ALA A 535 9.08 0.36 -9.10
CA ALA A 535 9.96 0.61 -10.23
C ALA A 535 10.00 2.12 -10.56
N ASP A 536 11.00 2.81 -10.04
CA ASP A 536 11.09 4.27 -10.06
C ASP A 536 11.86 4.80 -11.26
N LYS A 537 11.51 6.01 -11.70
CA LYS A 537 12.23 6.78 -12.72
C LYS A 537 12.83 8.03 -12.10
N LEU A 538 14.15 8.08 -12.02
CA LEU A 538 14.88 9.09 -11.29
C LEU A 538 15.81 9.88 -12.23
N SER A 539 15.74 11.21 -12.18
CA SER A 539 16.61 12.09 -12.98
C SER A 539 17.18 13.19 -12.10
N GLY A 540 18.47 13.11 -11.78
CA GLY A 540 19.14 14.08 -10.91
C GLY A 540 19.06 15.51 -11.43
N GLY A 541 19.25 15.71 -12.74
CA GLY A 541 19.33 17.03 -13.33
C GLY A 541 20.78 17.50 -13.39
N ALA A 542 21.01 18.82 -13.32
CA ALA A 542 22.38 19.33 -13.37
C ALA A 542 22.98 19.39 -11.95
N GLY A 543 24.00 18.60 -11.69
CA GLY A 543 24.60 18.49 -10.37
C GLY A 543 25.49 17.26 -10.30
N GLY A 544 26.12 17.03 -9.15
CA GLY A 544 26.64 15.70 -8.84
C GLY A 544 25.67 15.08 -7.85
N ASP A 545 24.73 14.28 -8.34
CA ASP A 545 23.55 13.87 -7.59
C ASP A 545 23.74 12.49 -6.93
N VAL A 546 22.93 12.21 -5.91
CA VAL A 546 22.78 10.85 -5.38
C VAL A 546 21.42 10.33 -5.85
N ILE A 547 21.46 9.33 -6.73
CA ILE A 547 20.29 8.70 -7.30
C ILE A 547 20.17 7.30 -6.69
N ASN A 548 19.25 7.16 -5.75
CA ASN A 548 18.98 5.93 -5.04
C ASN A 548 17.61 5.39 -5.46
N GLY A 549 17.59 4.30 -6.23
CA GLY A 549 16.35 3.64 -6.67
C GLY A 549 15.61 3.05 -5.48
N GLY A 550 16.23 2.05 -4.87
CA GLY A 550 15.76 1.46 -3.63
C GLY A 550 15.50 -0.03 -3.81
N ALA A 551 14.25 -0.45 -3.65
CA ALA A 551 13.82 -1.82 -3.93
C ALA A 551 13.13 -1.88 -5.30
N ASP A 552 13.14 -3.06 -5.92
CA ASP A 552 12.62 -3.35 -7.26
C ASP A 552 13.54 -2.85 -8.40
N ASN A 553 12.99 -2.53 -9.58
CA ASN A 553 13.78 -2.26 -10.79
C ASN A 553 13.70 -0.77 -11.17
N ASP A 554 14.77 -0.05 -10.90
CA ASP A 554 14.79 1.41 -10.99
C ASP A 554 15.56 1.89 -12.21
N THR A 555 15.22 3.08 -12.70
CA THR A 555 15.80 3.68 -13.90
C THR A 555 16.36 5.07 -13.61
N ALA A 556 17.66 5.25 -13.86
CA ALA A 556 18.26 6.57 -13.93
C ALA A 556 18.08 7.17 -15.34
N GLY A 557 17.57 8.39 -15.45
CA GLY A 557 17.26 9.04 -16.72
C GLY A 557 18.02 10.35 -16.95
N TYR A 558 18.45 10.59 -18.19
CA TYR A 558 19.22 11.76 -18.62
C TYR A 558 18.54 12.58 -19.73
N ALA A 559 17.22 12.46 -19.85
CA ALA A 559 16.43 13.24 -20.78
C ALA A 559 16.64 14.75 -20.58
N GLY A 560 16.86 15.48 -21.69
CA GLY A 560 17.13 16.93 -21.66
C GLY A 560 18.56 17.31 -21.27
N SER A 561 19.45 16.34 -21.07
CA SER A 561 20.88 16.58 -20.93
C SER A 561 21.62 16.72 -22.27
N GLY A 562 22.91 17.05 -22.21
CA GLY A 562 23.85 16.71 -23.29
C GLY A 562 24.31 15.24 -23.16
N GLY A 563 25.16 14.79 -24.09
CA GLY A 563 25.65 13.41 -24.09
C GLY A 563 26.30 12.99 -22.76
N VAL A 564 25.92 11.81 -22.26
CA VAL A 564 26.32 11.24 -20.98
C VAL A 564 27.14 9.96 -21.15
N ASN A 565 27.99 9.69 -20.17
CA ASN A 565 28.73 8.44 -20.03
C ASN A 565 28.45 7.87 -18.64
N VAL A 566 27.68 6.78 -18.61
CA VAL A 566 27.18 6.12 -17.40
C VAL A 566 27.59 4.67 -17.42
N ASN A 567 28.18 4.21 -16.31
CA ASN A 567 28.61 2.83 -16.14
C ASN A 567 28.14 2.30 -14.78
N LEU A 568 27.09 1.49 -14.78
CA LEU A 568 26.51 0.90 -13.57
C LEU A 568 27.44 -0.13 -12.91
N ALA A 569 28.27 -0.85 -13.69
CA ALA A 569 29.23 -1.82 -13.14
C ALA A 569 30.30 -1.19 -12.23
N THR A 570 30.71 0.04 -12.52
CA THR A 570 31.77 0.76 -11.77
C THR A 570 31.25 1.94 -10.96
N GLY A 571 30.00 2.35 -11.20
CA GLY A 571 29.41 3.57 -10.65
C GLY A 571 29.97 4.86 -11.25
N ALA A 572 30.72 4.78 -12.37
CA ALA A 572 31.29 5.96 -13.01
C ALA A 572 30.23 6.71 -13.82
N ALA A 573 30.16 8.03 -13.63
CA ALA A 573 29.22 8.91 -14.31
C ALA A 573 29.92 10.22 -14.72
N SER A 574 29.80 10.61 -15.99
CA SER A 574 30.43 11.82 -16.53
C SER A 574 29.72 12.33 -17.78
N GLY A 575 29.92 13.60 -18.14
CA GLY A 575 29.28 14.20 -19.31
C GLY A 575 27.85 14.65 -18.99
N GLY A 576 27.44 15.77 -19.59
CA GLY A 576 26.12 16.37 -19.34
C GLY A 576 25.77 16.43 -17.83
N HIS A 577 24.57 15.97 -17.54
CA HIS A 577 23.96 15.88 -16.21
C HIS A 577 24.50 14.71 -15.39
N ALA A 578 25.14 13.70 -16.01
CA ALA A 578 25.74 12.58 -15.28
C ALA A 578 27.02 12.96 -14.52
N THR A 579 27.51 14.20 -14.65
CA THR A 579 28.82 14.59 -14.10
C THR A 579 28.82 14.64 -12.57
N GLY A 580 29.36 13.59 -11.95
CA GLY A 580 29.50 13.52 -10.50
C GLY A 580 28.35 12.77 -9.80
N ASP A 581 27.41 12.22 -10.58
CA ASP A 581 26.34 11.38 -10.06
C ASP A 581 26.87 10.12 -9.39
N LYS A 582 26.10 9.65 -8.42
CA LYS A 582 26.30 8.39 -7.71
C LYS A 582 25.01 7.59 -7.74
N PHE A 583 25.12 6.34 -8.18
CA PHE A 583 23.99 5.42 -8.24
C PHE A 583 24.00 4.47 -7.05
N VAL A 584 22.82 4.25 -6.47
CA VAL A 584 22.56 3.24 -5.45
C VAL A 584 21.31 2.48 -5.88
N SER A 585 21.38 1.15 -5.96
CA SER A 585 20.26 0.30 -6.41
C SER A 585 19.59 0.84 -7.67
N ILE A 586 20.35 0.92 -8.77
CA ILE A 586 19.83 1.30 -10.08
C ILE A 586 20.14 0.17 -11.06
N GLU A 587 19.10 -0.33 -11.70
CA GLU A 587 19.16 -1.47 -12.60
C GLU A 587 19.12 -1.01 -14.07
N ASN A 588 18.62 0.18 -14.38
CA ASN A 588 18.37 0.61 -15.75
C ASN A 588 18.83 2.06 -16.00
N VAL A 589 19.15 2.38 -17.26
CA VAL A 589 19.55 3.72 -17.68
C VAL A 589 18.86 4.14 -18.96
N THR A 590 18.33 5.36 -18.97
CA THR A 590 17.89 6.07 -20.19
C THR A 590 18.80 7.26 -20.45
N GLY A 591 19.36 7.31 -21.66
CA GLY A 591 20.22 8.37 -22.16
C GLY A 591 19.50 9.69 -22.42
N SER A 592 20.24 10.56 -23.08
CA SER A 592 19.85 11.88 -23.55
C SER A 592 19.36 11.81 -25.01
N SER A 593 19.28 12.96 -25.67
CA SER A 593 19.02 13.05 -27.11
C SER A 593 20.29 13.29 -27.93
N TYR A 594 21.45 13.01 -27.32
CA TYR A 594 22.77 13.19 -27.90
C TYR A 594 23.56 11.90 -27.72
N ASN A 595 24.68 11.79 -28.41
CA ASN A 595 25.55 10.62 -28.35
C ASN A 595 25.97 10.27 -26.91
N ASP A 596 25.46 9.13 -26.43
CA ASP A 596 25.67 8.62 -25.09
C ASP A 596 26.57 7.37 -25.08
N VAL A 597 27.12 7.08 -23.91
CA VAL A 597 27.84 5.84 -23.62
C VAL A 597 27.25 5.21 -22.37
N LEU A 598 26.47 4.16 -22.53
CA LEU A 598 25.76 3.49 -21.45
C LEU A 598 26.33 2.10 -21.24
N THR A 599 26.67 1.75 -20.00
CA THR A 599 27.13 0.40 -19.63
C THR A 599 26.34 -0.11 -18.43
N GLY A 600 25.73 -1.29 -18.57
CA GLY A 600 25.05 -2.00 -17.49
C GLY A 600 26.01 -2.61 -16.47
N ASN A 601 25.50 -3.51 -15.64
CA ASN A 601 26.24 -4.22 -14.62
C ASN A 601 26.20 -5.75 -14.88
N SER A 602 26.08 -6.56 -13.83
CA SER A 602 26.01 -8.03 -13.95
C SER A 602 24.60 -8.60 -13.80
N GLY A 603 23.61 -7.75 -13.56
CA GLY A 603 22.20 -8.10 -13.54
C GLY A 603 21.57 -7.85 -14.91
N SER A 604 20.29 -8.19 -15.06
CA SER A 604 19.53 -7.86 -16.26
C SER A 604 19.19 -6.37 -16.28
N ASN A 605 19.75 -5.63 -17.24
CA ASN A 605 19.58 -4.19 -17.40
C ASN A 605 18.73 -3.85 -18.63
N ILE A 606 18.02 -2.73 -18.55
CA ILE A 606 17.40 -2.05 -19.69
C ILE A 606 18.22 -0.78 -19.95
N LEU A 607 18.81 -0.70 -21.15
CA LEU A 607 19.57 0.46 -21.62
C LEU A 607 18.85 1.06 -22.81
N ASP A 608 18.44 2.32 -22.68
CA ASP A 608 17.82 3.10 -23.75
C ASP A 608 18.75 4.27 -24.11
N GLY A 609 19.30 4.28 -25.33
CA GLY A 609 20.20 5.32 -25.82
C GLY A 609 19.49 6.66 -26.05
N GLY A 610 18.20 6.62 -26.40
CA GLY A 610 17.42 7.81 -26.68
C GLY A 610 17.56 8.29 -28.13
N ALA A 611 18.39 9.28 -28.41
CA ALA A 611 18.65 9.69 -29.78
C ALA A 611 20.09 10.15 -29.90
N GLY A 612 20.64 10.12 -31.11
CA GLY A 612 22.07 10.35 -31.29
C GLY A 612 22.76 9.05 -31.65
N ALA A 613 24.07 9.11 -31.91
CA ALA A 613 24.85 7.91 -32.18
C ALA A 613 25.44 7.39 -30.87
N ASP A 614 24.74 6.42 -30.28
CA ASP A 614 24.96 5.95 -28.92
C ASP A 614 25.82 4.69 -28.88
N LYS A 615 26.41 4.42 -27.71
CA LYS A 615 27.16 3.20 -27.43
C LYS A 615 26.59 2.52 -26.21
N LEU A 616 25.93 1.39 -26.40
CA LEU A 616 25.31 0.61 -25.34
C LEU A 616 26.07 -0.69 -25.14
N ASN A 617 26.38 -1.01 -23.88
CA ASN A 617 26.98 -2.28 -23.47
C ASN A 617 26.18 -2.87 -22.31
N GLY A 618 25.48 -3.99 -22.53
CA GLY A 618 24.65 -4.65 -21.51
C GLY A 618 25.48 -5.12 -20.32
N GLY A 619 26.57 -5.85 -20.59
CA GLY A 619 27.50 -6.30 -19.57
C GLY A 619 27.42 -7.80 -19.38
N LEU A 620 27.03 -8.26 -18.18
CA LEU A 620 26.61 -9.65 -17.98
C LEU A 620 25.14 -9.64 -17.58
N GLY A 621 24.42 -10.73 -17.85
CA GLY A 621 23.00 -10.79 -17.58
C GLY A 621 22.22 -10.95 -18.87
N ASN A 622 20.89 -10.97 -18.79
CA ASN A 622 20.05 -10.95 -19.98
C ASN A 622 19.52 -9.53 -20.15
N ASP A 623 20.10 -8.77 -21.06
CA ASP A 623 19.88 -7.32 -21.17
C ASP A 623 18.91 -6.95 -22.29
N LYS A 624 18.34 -5.74 -22.22
CA LYS A 624 17.58 -5.14 -23.33
C LYS A 624 18.20 -3.82 -23.74
N LEU A 625 18.61 -3.73 -25.01
CA LEU A 625 19.29 -2.58 -25.56
C LEU A 625 18.42 -1.92 -26.63
N PHE A 626 18.03 -0.67 -26.39
CA PHE A 626 17.30 0.18 -27.33
C PHE A 626 18.25 1.25 -27.86
N GLY A 627 18.73 1.09 -29.10
CA GLY A 627 19.54 2.12 -29.77
C GLY A 627 18.72 3.38 -30.08
N LYS A 628 17.48 3.15 -30.53
CA LYS A 628 16.51 4.17 -30.96
C LYS A 628 16.96 4.89 -32.23
N ALA A 629 17.08 6.22 -32.21
CA ALA A 629 17.27 7.03 -33.40
C ALA A 629 18.73 7.46 -33.52
N GLY A 630 19.44 6.86 -34.46
CA GLY A 630 20.83 7.19 -34.75
C GLY A 630 21.55 5.99 -35.33
N ALA A 631 22.87 6.09 -35.46
CA ALA A 631 23.68 4.96 -35.88
C ALA A 631 24.40 4.45 -34.64
N ASP A 632 23.79 3.47 -33.98
CA ASP A 632 24.19 3.06 -32.64
C ASP A 632 25.16 1.89 -32.66
N ILE A 633 25.93 1.74 -31.58
CA ILE A 633 26.78 0.57 -31.35
C ILE A 633 26.23 -0.17 -30.14
N LEU A 634 25.73 -1.38 -30.37
CA LEU A 634 25.09 -2.22 -29.37
C LEU A 634 25.97 -3.45 -29.09
N THR A 635 26.30 -3.67 -27.83
CA THR A 635 27.04 -4.85 -27.37
C THR A 635 26.24 -5.49 -26.25
N GLY A 636 25.74 -6.71 -26.44
CA GLY A 636 24.96 -7.40 -25.41
C GLY A 636 25.83 -7.78 -24.23
N GLY A 637 26.99 -8.38 -24.54
CA GLY A 637 27.92 -8.90 -23.56
C GLY A 637 27.67 -10.39 -23.30
N GLY A 638 27.54 -10.76 -22.04
CA GLY A 638 27.39 -12.16 -21.63
C GLY A 638 25.99 -12.47 -21.14
N GLY A 639 25.25 -13.30 -21.88
CA GLY A 639 23.93 -13.81 -21.49
C GLY A 639 23.06 -13.94 -22.72
N GLY A 640 21.75 -14.00 -22.55
CA GLY A 640 20.80 -13.97 -23.66
C GLY A 640 20.18 -12.58 -23.79
N ASP A 641 20.74 -11.77 -24.68
CA ASP A 641 20.43 -10.35 -24.77
C ASP A 641 19.38 -10.04 -25.83
N THR A 642 18.67 -8.92 -25.70
CA THR A 642 17.67 -8.47 -26.67
C THR A 642 18.05 -7.11 -27.24
N PHE A 643 18.33 -7.07 -28.53
CA PHE A 643 18.53 -5.84 -29.30
C PHE A 643 17.20 -5.41 -29.90
N VAL A 644 16.76 -4.19 -29.58
CA VAL A 644 15.40 -3.74 -29.88
C VAL A 644 15.38 -2.76 -31.05
N PHE A 645 14.58 -3.08 -32.07
CA PHE A 645 14.30 -2.24 -33.22
C PHE A 645 12.86 -1.75 -33.18
N ASP A 646 12.67 -0.56 -32.61
CA ASP A 646 11.38 0.12 -32.47
C ASP A 646 11.34 1.49 -33.20
N VAL A 647 12.39 1.80 -33.96
CA VAL A 647 12.48 2.96 -34.85
C VAL A 647 12.52 2.48 -36.31
N LYS A 648 11.88 3.24 -37.20
CA LYS A 648 11.82 2.91 -38.63
C LYS A 648 13.22 2.99 -39.26
N PRO A 649 13.72 1.89 -39.87
CA PRO A 649 14.98 1.91 -40.62
C PRO A 649 14.94 2.89 -41.81
N ASP A 650 16.06 3.56 -42.10
CA ASP A 650 16.14 4.62 -43.13
C ASP A 650 17.34 4.51 -44.11
N ASN A 651 18.16 3.45 -44.02
CA ASN A 651 19.43 3.25 -44.74
C ASN A 651 20.56 4.25 -44.42
N ILE A 652 20.38 5.14 -43.45
CA ILE A 652 21.36 6.17 -43.08
C ILE A 652 21.84 5.92 -41.66
N SER A 653 20.92 5.72 -40.74
CA SER A 653 21.10 5.56 -39.30
C SER A 653 20.99 4.06 -39.00
N VAL A 654 22.07 3.33 -39.29
CA VAL A 654 22.11 1.87 -39.17
C VAL A 654 22.85 1.49 -37.91
N ASP A 655 22.21 0.66 -37.09
CA ASP A 655 22.78 0.15 -35.85
C ASP A 655 23.78 -0.97 -36.10
N HIS A 656 24.80 -1.02 -35.26
CA HIS A 656 25.86 -2.01 -35.32
C HIS A 656 25.88 -2.86 -34.04
N ILE A 657 25.50 -4.12 -34.18
CA ILE A 657 25.54 -5.12 -33.12
C ILE A 657 26.90 -5.83 -33.13
N ARG A 658 27.63 -5.76 -32.01
CA ARG A 658 29.05 -6.16 -31.91
C ARG A 658 29.29 -7.63 -31.66
N ASP A 659 28.38 -8.29 -30.95
CA ASP A 659 28.66 -9.60 -30.34
C ASP A 659 27.48 -10.57 -30.35
N PHE A 660 26.52 -10.36 -31.26
CA PHE A 660 25.34 -11.23 -31.38
C PHE A 660 25.67 -12.73 -31.38
N SER A 661 25.03 -13.48 -30.49
CA SER A 661 25.22 -14.90 -30.28
C SER A 661 23.90 -15.65 -30.06
N SER A 662 23.40 -16.28 -31.14
CA SER A 662 22.26 -17.23 -31.06
C SER A 662 22.51 -18.38 -30.06
N ALA A 663 23.78 -18.73 -29.82
CA ALA A 663 24.16 -19.76 -28.85
C ALA A 663 24.06 -19.29 -27.39
N ALA A 664 24.30 -18.00 -27.13
CA ALA A 664 24.16 -17.40 -25.80
C ALA A 664 22.68 -17.12 -25.45
N GLY A 665 21.84 -16.95 -26.48
CA GLY A 665 20.40 -16.79 -26.34
C GLY A 665 19.85 -15.51 -26.95
N ASP A 666 20.71 -14.73 -27.63
CA ASP A 666 20.38 -13.39 -28.10
C ASP A 666 19.18 -13.35 -29.06
N LYS A 667 18.50 -12.22 -29.02
CA LYS A 667 17.31 -11.91 -29.80
C LYS A 667 17.38 -10.55 -30.46
N LEU A 668 16.82 -10.47 -31.66
CA LEU A 668 16.49 -9.23 -32.34
C LEU A 668 14.98 -9.02 -32.20
N MET A 669 14.57 -8.05 -31.37
CA MET A 669 13.17 -7.73 -31.16
C MET A 669 12.72 -6.67 -32.15
N LEU A 670 11.68 -6.98 -32.93
CA LEU A 670 11.12 -6.13 -33.97
C LEU A 670 9.75 -5.64 -33.51
N ASP A 671 9.56 -4.33 -33.44
CA ASP A 671 8.24 -3.75 -33.15
C ASP A 671 7.32 -3.89 -34.38
N HIS A 672 6.21 -4.61 -34.25
CA HIS A 672 5.30 -4.85 -35.37
C HIS A 672 4.71 -3.57 -35.97
N SER A 673 4.59 -2.48 -35.21
CA SER A 673 4.14 -1.19 -35.76
C SER A 673 5.11 -0.61 -36.80
N ILE A 674 6.39 -0.98 -36.72
CA ILE A 674 7.44 -0.61 -37.67
C ILE A 674 7.54 -1.65 -38.79
N PHE A 675 7.54 -2.93 -38.42
CA PHE A 675 7.71 -4.06 -39.35
C PHE A 675 6.35 -4.65 -39.77
N ALA A 676 5.38 -3.79 -40.08
CA ALA A 676 3.97 -4.15 -40.26
C ALA A 676 3.66 -5.09 -41.46
N ALA A 677 4.64 -5.39 -42.32
CA ALA A 677 4.49 -6.42 -43.36
C ALA A 677 4.70 -7.84 -42.81
N LEU A 678 5.28 -7.97 -41.61
CA LEU A 678 5.33 -9.22 -40.86
C LEU A 678 4.00 -9.42 -40.14
N SER A 679 3.41 -10.62 -40.24
CA SER A 679 2.14 -10.93 -39.57
C SER A 679 2.38 -11.45 -38.16
N LEU A 680 1.77 -10.85 -37.13
CA LEU A 680 1.83 -11.37 -35.75
C LEU A 680 1.32 -12.83 -35.62
N SER A 681 0.28 -13.20 -36.37
CA SER A 681 -0.29 -14.56 -36.32
C SER A 681 0.35 -15.55 -37.30
N GLY A 682 1.22 -15.05 -38.19
CA GLY A 682 1.83 -15.82 -39.27
C GLY A 682 3.36 -15.73 -39.32
N PHE A 683 4.00 -15.10 -38.35
CA PHE A 683 5.46 -14.94 -38.33
C PHE A 683 6.13 -16.32 -38.23
N SER A 684 6.81 -16.71 -39.30
CA SER A 684 7.40 -18.03 -39.47
C SER A 684 8.71 -17.94 -40.27
N ASP A 685 9.40 -19.06 -40.41
CA ASP A 685 10.65 -19.15 -41.17
C ASP A 685 10.48 -18.79 -42.66
N GLU A 686 9.27 -18.85 -43.20
CA GLU A 686 8.92 -18.34 -44.54
C GLU A 686 9.15 -16.82 -44.68
N ASN A 687 9.28 -16.08 -43.57
CA ASN A 687 9.53 -14.64 -43.60
C ASN A 687 11.00 -14.25 -43.58
N PHE A 688 11.93 -15.22 -43.50
CA PHE A 688 13.35 -14.97 -43.33
C PHE A 688 14.18 -15.73 -44.37
N VAL A 689 15.08 -15.02 -45.04
CA VAL A 689 15.98 -15.59 -46.05
C VAL A 689 17.44 -15.20 -45.82
N LEU A 690 18.34 -16.18 -46.01
CA LEU A 690 19.78 -15.95 -46.08
C LEU A 690 20.18 -15.58 -47.51
N GLY A 691 20.75 -14.39 -47.70
CA GLY A 691 21.17 -13.90 -49.00
C GLY A 691 21.20 -12.38 -49.08
N THR A 692 21.29 -11.85 -50.29
CA THR A 692 21.37 -10.40 -50.55
C THR A 692 20.07 -9.80 -51.09
N LYS A 693 19.00 -10.60 -51.20
CA LYS A 693 17.68 -10.19 -51.73
C LYS A 693 16.60 -11.22 -51.37
N ALA A 694 15.34 -10.80 -51.37
CA ALA A 694 14.18 -11.66 -51.32
C ALA A 694 14.13 -12.63 -52.52
N LEU A 695 13.63 -13.84 -52.29
CA LEU A 695 13.41 -14.89 -53.30
C LEU A 695 11.91 -15.11 -53.55
N GLU A 696 11.08 -14.96 -52.52
CA GLU A 696 9.64 -15.13 -52.53
C GLU A 696 8.94 -13.93 -51.89
N ALA A 697 7.68 -13.68 -52.23
CA ALA A 697 6.91 -12.51 -51.78
C ALA A 697 6.81 -12.40 -50.25
N ASP A 698 6.96 -13.51 -49.53
CA ASP A 698 6.86 -13.59 -48.08
C ASP A 698 8.21 -13.36 -47.38
N ASP A 699 9.33 -13.33 -48.10
CA ASP A 699 10.68 -13.04 -47.57
C ASP A 699 10.79 -11.56 -47.19
N LYS A 700 10.44 -11.24 -45.94
CA LYS A 700 10.49 -9.85 -45.44
C LYS A 700 11.81 -9.51 -44.75
N LEU A 701 12.50 -10.49 -44.17
CA LEU A 701 13.79 -10.30 -43.50
C LEU A 701 14.89 -10.99 -44.30
N ILE A 702 15.90 -10.23 -44.71
CA ILE A 702 17.00 -10.69 -45.56
C ILE A 702 18.30 -10.51 -44.80
N TYR A 703 19.06 -11.57 -44.60
CA TYR A 703 20.36 -11.50 -43.93
C TYR A 703 21.50 -11.97 -44.84
N ASP A 704 22.40 -11.07 -45.21
CA ASP A 704 23.62 -11.42 -45.93
C ASP A 704 24.71 -11.78 -44.91
N GLN A 705 24.78 -13.06 -44.57
CA GLN A 705 25.75 -13.57 -43.61
C GLN A 705 27.20 -13.22 -43.97
N LYS A 706 27.54 -13.02 -45.25
CA LYS A 706 28.92 -12.67 -45.62
C LYS A 706 29.29 -11.25 -45.22
N SER A 707 28.36 -10.31 -45.36
CA SER A 707 28.60 -8.90 -44.99
C SER A 707 28.15 -8.57 -43.57
N GLY A 708 27.27 -9.38 -42.98
CA GLY A 708 26.64 -9.11 -41.69
C GLY A 708 25.42 -8.20 -41.78
N ILE A 709 24.97 -7.84 -42.99
CA ILE A 709 23.87 -6.90 -43.19
C ILE A 709 22.52 -7.59 -43.03
N LEU A 710 21.69 -7.07 -42.12
CA LEU A 710 20.27 -7.38 -42.00
C LEU A 710 19.44 -6.30 -42.72
N SER A 711 18.51 -6.72 -43.56
CA SER A 711 17.62 -5.84 -44.31
C SER A 711 16.15 -6.27 -44.17
N TYR A 712 15.24 -5.29 -44.29
CA TYR A 712 13.80 -5.46 -44.28
C TYR A 712 13.19 -5.06 -45.62
N ASP A 713 12.54 -6.00 -46.28
CA ASP A 713 11.84 -5.82 -47.54
C ASP A 713 10.32 -5.93 -47.31
N ALA A 714 9.67 -4.78 -47.13
CA ALA A 714 8.24 -4.75 -46.81
C ALA A 714 7.35 -5.37 -47.91
N ASP A 715 7.69 -5.18 -49.18
CA ASP A 715 6.94 -5.80 -50.28
C ASP A 715 7.36 -7.25 -50.53
N GLY A 716 8.51 -7.66 -49.99
CA GLY A 716 9.07 -9.01 -50.05
C GLY A 716 9.44 -9.41 -51.48
N SER A 717 9.63 -8.45 -52.37
CA SER A 717 9.97 -8.70 -53.76
C SER A 717 11.27 -7.99 -54.10
N ALA A 718 12.10 -8.64 -54.91
CA ALA A 718 13.32 -8.01 -55.44
C ALA A 718 13.07 -6.78 -56.35
N ALA A 719 11.82 -6.32 -56.49
CA ALA A 719 11.44 -5.11 -57.20
C ALA A 719 11.43 -3.86 -56.30
N GLY A 720 11.25 -4.01 -54.99
CA GLY A 720 11.42 -2.98 -53.97
C GLY A 720 12.87 -2.86 -53.51
N ALA A 721 13.27 -1.68 -53.00
CA ALA A 721 14.56 -1.55 -52.32
C ALA A 721 14.37 -1.96 -50.85
N ALA A 722 14.94 -3.11 -50.47
CA ALA A 722 15.05 -3.50 -49.08
C ALA A 722 15.78 -2.43 -48.27
N VAL A 723 15.35 -2.21 -47.03
CA VAL A 723 15.91 -1.20 -46.13
C VAL A 723 16.88 -1.86 -45.16
N HIS A 724 18.09 -1.31 -45.05
CA HIS A 724 19.13 -1.74 -44.12
C HIS A 724 18.69 -1.47 -42.68
N VAL A 725 18.59 -2.54 -41.89
CA VAL A 725 18.14 -2.52 -40.50
C VAL A 725 19.34 -2.43 -39.56
N ALA A 726 20.30 -3.35 -39.69
CA ALA A 726 21.45 -3.44 -38.80
C ALA A 726 22.65 -4.12 -39.47
N ASP A 727 23.83 -3.83 -38.94
CA ASP A 727 25.07 -4.55 -39.18
C ASP A 727 25.39 -5.46 -37.98
N LEU A 728 25.64 -6.74 -38.24
CA LEU A 728 26.08 -7.71 -37.23
C LEU A 728 27.54 -8.06 -37.47
N ASP A 729 28.39 -7.73 -36.50
CA ASP A 729 29.83 -8.01 -36.56
C ASP A 729 30.13 -9.50 -36.69
N ASN A 730 31.33 -9.82 -37.21
CA ASN A 730 31.85 -11.18 -37.34
C ASN A 730 30.98 -12.14 -38.18
N SER A 731 30.08 -11.63 -39.03
CA SER A 731 29.23 -12.49 -39.87
C SER A 731 28.42 -13.48 -39.03
N ALA A 732 27.86 -13.00 -37.91
CA ALA A 732 27.15 -13.80 -36.92
C ALA A 732 26.13 -14.76 -37.56
N ALA A 733 26.00 -15.96 -37.01
CA ALA A 733 25.02 -16.92 -37.51
C ALA A 733 23.62 -16.56 -37.01
N LEU A 734 22.79 -16.01 -37.91
CA LEU A 734 21.42 -15.60 -37.62
C LEU A 734 20.42 -16.62 -38.19
N HIS A 735 19.43 -16.98 -37.37
CA HIS A 735 18.36 -17.90 -37.73
C HIS A 735 17.00 -17.24 -37.47
N PHE A 736 15.94 -17.74 -38.11
CA PHE A 736 14.58 -17.23 -37.87
C PHE A 736 14.19 -17.19 -36.37
N LYS A 737 14.55 -18.22 -35.59
CA LYS A 737 14.26 -18.31 -34.14
C LYS A 737 14.93 -17.21 -33.29
N ASP A 738 15.83 -16.44 -33.88
CA ASP A 738 16.56 -15.35 -33.22
C ASP A 738 15.77 -14.04 -33.28
N PHE A 739 14.68 -13.99 -34.04
CA PHE A 739 13.78 -12.83 -34.09
C PHE A 739 12.61 -12.99 -33.14
N LEU A 740 12.22 -11.89 -32.52
CA LEU A 740 11.00 -11.76 -31.73
C LEU A 740 10.16 -10.62 -32.32
N LEU A 741 8.97 -10.92 -32.82
CA LEU A 741 8.02 -9.90 -33.27
C LEU A 741 7.03 -9.61 -32.14
N VAL A 742 6.91 -8.34 -31.73
CA VAL A 742 6.04 -7.91 -30.62
C VAL A 742 5.00 -6.89 -31.01
#